data_AF-A0A942HZX3-F1
#
_entry.id   AF-A0A942HZX3-F1
#
_cell.length_a   1.000
_cell.length_b   1.000
_cell.length_c   1.000
_cell.angle_alpha   90.00
_cell.angle_beta   90.00
_cell.angle_gamma   90.00
#
_symmetry.space_group_name_H-M   'P 1'
#
loop_
_entity.id
_entity.type
_entity.pdbx_description
1 polymer ?
#
loop_
_entity_poly.entity_id
_entity_poly.type
_entity_poly.pdbx_seq_one_letter_code
_entity_poly.pdbx_strand_id
1 'polypeptide(L)'
;MKKLVSPCFIKTSNRLAEYAGLCLFALLLSSCGGKYSPSEDSALRAMQCPSSEKTYSYDEIEYNGGKGDGRISFSDMKDSLNSACMGCHQAPANSGGFTYIDSYQGEIRTIGGKNQFYPGLFEIADKVVEYTHHSDPKKRMPPEDRRAKRPETFWALGDQVQAWINAGKPNGSFSLDPNAPAPTPKKPSFRGSENGNCTPNADIIGFDYLKDREFANMEKLPQSLADTDLFSLDAYELAKKGTVAYSVEYPLWADNNSKGRWIHFPMKIDGLKLVRQTAKYAEGKNFFEMPENTRLYKFFYKKVKMANGRLRYRRVETRIIVVRKPWNQSLFGTYKWDESEQSATLVETPYRDGTPFKDTVFKLTVDEVEKKTRDYAIPGSQRCIDCHMGSEGQNFVLGFSPLQLHRRGFGEGGRETPTVMNEINQVERFQKYGLIENSPAEKDWPVLESMGTSRARNEHELRASGYMAGNCAHCHNPNGLAFTKENGVTLNLTAGSIFGFNTKVRSTQIPTRLLVHQNGTLDESHIWRKISDSSQQLGLTSQMPMNTPGGPDCRALRLVGKWIRSFESDQAALDYEPNCKKEPEFKWIDQDFTTVTSDAYVPRRPDWNDPAAGMPSTFKNLELTPELQKAINEEVAVGYWNKKDICEFPNKDLAADGRRPWMMKGDQPKRPYGEVYYTTPGSWYFRTSCMKCHGANADGNSSLARGILQWSGGKVRVADLLHGMFGNKGENLKTFDADGKNYAPQYLFWMAMEGTRVQFPPELSSFLGKHGAQMLNQMRDKCLNQISTNKTSSPIFMDHEVFSKICFVNNLQKDDPGLAFDPNTNKALHPEKVEEWLDRASFNVGSAIFYYLKDMSMGVNHPGNDQCEVLYPKKENP
;
A
#
# COMPACT_ATOMS: atom_id res chain seq x y z
N MET A 1 -18.34 61.60 19.10
CA MET A 1 -17.25 61.56 20.10
C MET A 1 -17.87 61.64 21.50
N LYS A 2 -17.49 60.72 22.40
CA LYS A 2 -17.76 60.63 23.86
C LYS A 2 -19.14 61.11 24.38
N LYS A 3 -19.99 60.15 24.77
CA LYS A 3 -21.18 60.27 25.65
C LYS A 3 -21.33 58.89 26.32
N LEU A 4 -21.85 58.67 27.53
CA LEU A 4 -22.30 59.42 28.72
C LEU A 4 -22.56 58.34 29.80
N VAL A 5 -22.70 58.74 31.05
CA VAL A 5 -22.77 57.91 32.27
C VAL A 5 -24.21 57.46 32.63
N SER A 6 -24.39 56.17 33.02
CA SER A 6 -25.39 55.47 33.91
C SER A 6 -26.92 55.73 33.76
N PRO A 7 -27.90 54.99 34.40
CA PRO A 7 -27.84 53.95 35.47
C PRO A 7 -28.82 52.71 35.36
N CYS A 8 -28.67 51.77 36.31
CA CYS A 8 -29.63 50.84 36.97
C CYS A 8 -30.83 50.17 36.23
N PHE A 9 -30.95 48.82 36.31
CA PHE A 9 -31.80 48.09 37.29
C PHE A 9 -32.02 46.57 36.96
N ILE A 10 -31.92 45.73 38.03
CA ILE A 10 -32.71 44.49 38.36
C ILE A 10 -32.49 43.25 37.44
N LYS A 11 -32.12 42.04 37.90
CA LYS A 11 -32.82 41.16 38.87
C LYS A 11 -31.91 40.00 39.33
N THR A 12 -32.03 39.69 40.60
CA THR A 12 -31.59 38.52 41.38
C THR A 12 -31.70 37.14 40.72
N SER A 13 -30.76 36.22 41.00
CA SER A 13 -31.08 34.96 41.71
C SER A 13 -29.82 34.17 42.09
N ASN A 14 -29.92 33.50 43.24
CA ASN A 14 -28.92 32.72 43.95
C ASN A 14 -28.29 31.59 43.12
N ARG A 15 -26.95 31.59 42.99
CA ARG A 15 -26.11 30.37 42.99
C ARG A 15 -24.70 30.71 43.51
N LEU A 16 -24.59 31.02 44.80
CA LEU A 16 -23.32 31.19 45.52
C LEU A 16 -23.14 30.13 46.63
N ALA A 17 -23.70 28.93 46.41
CA ALA A 17 -23.58 27.80 47.35
C ALA A 17 -22.95 26.53 46.74
N GLU A 18 -22.39 26.58 45.53
CA GLU A 18 -21.65 25.44 44.92
C GLU A 18 -20.14 25.69 44.73
N TYR A 19 -19.64 26.90 45.07
CA TYR A 19 -18.21 27.24 44.93
C TYR A 19 -17.42 27.22 46.25
N ALA A 20 -18.03 26.80 47.36
CA ALA A 20 -17.33 26.67 48.65
C ALA A 20 -16.65 25.30 48.85
N GLY A 21 -16.94 24.29 48.00
CA GLY A 21 -16.32 22.96 48.06
C GLY A 21 -15.00 22.82 47.28
N LEU A 22 -14.68 23.75 46.38
CA LEU A 22 -13.50 23.69 45.50
C LEU A 22 -12.34 24.58 45.95
N CYS A 23 -12.53 25.50 46.90
CA CYS A 23 -11.45 26.31 47.46
C CYS A 23 -10.76 25.70 48.69
N LEU A 24 -11.29 24.63 49.29
CA LEU A 24 -10.63 23.95 50.42
C LEU A 24 -9.62 22.85 50.01
N PHE A 25 -9.59 22.43 48.74
CA PHE A 25 -8.55 21.52 48.24
C PHE A 25 -7.32 22.26 47.67
N ALA A 26 -7.46 23.54 47.30
CA ALA A 26 -6.38 24.34 46.72
C ALA A 26 -5.50 25.09 47.75
N LEU A 27 -5.89 25.11 49.04
CA LEU A 27 -5.18 25.83 50.10
C LEU A 27 -4.44 24.95 51.11
N LEU A 28 -4.45 23.62 50.94
CA LEU A 28 -3.66 22.69 51.78
C LEU A 28 -2.32 22.26 51.17
N LEU A 29 -1.92 22.79 50.00
CA LEU A 29 -0.64 22.50 49.36
C LEU A 29 0.40 23.63 49.49
N SER A 30 0.28 24.48 50.52
CA SER A 30 1.28 25.49 50.88
C SER A 30 1.98 25.18 52.22
N SER A 31 2.28 23.91 52.47
CA SER A 31 3.33 23.53 53.43
C SER A 31 4.50 22.90 52.67
N CYS A 32 5.61 23.63 52.63
CA CYS A 32 6.90 23.12 52.15
C CYS A 32 7.30 21.91 53.00
N GLY A 33 7.48 20.74 52.37
CA GLY A 33 8.03 19.54 53.03
C GLY A 33 7.44 18.19 52.60
N GLY A 34 6.41 18.15 51.75
CA GLY A 34 5.84 16.90 51.24
C GLY A 34 6.77 16.25 50.21
N LYS A 35 7.27 15.05 50.52
CA LYS A 35 8.00 14.19 49.58
C LYS A 35 7.06 13.78 48.44
N TYR A 36 7.17 14.44 47.28
CA TYR A 36 6.59 13.95 46.02
C TYR A 36 7.11 12.52 45.78
N SER A 37 6.20 11.56 45.75
CA SER A 37 6.53 10.13 45.73
C SER A 37 6.29 9.53 44.33
N PRO A 38 7.17 8.64 43.81
CA PRO A 38 6.91 7.88 42.58
C PRO A 38 5.56 7.11 42.57
N SER A 39 4.96 6.86 43.73
CA SER A 39 3.64 6.25 43.84
C SER A 39 2.49 7.17 43.40
N GLU A 40 2.62 8.48 43.60
CA GLU A 40 1.57 9.46 43.22
C GLU A 40 1.49 9.62 41.70
N ASP A 41 2.63 9.57 41.02
CA ASP A 41 2.74 9.57 39.55
C ASP A 41 2.10 8.31 38.94
N SER A 42 2.28 7.15 39.58
CA SER A 42 1.64 5.90 39.15
C SER A 42 0.12 5.89 39.32
N ALA A 43 -0.40 6.54 40.36
CA ALA A 43 -1.84 6.65 40.61
C ALA A 43 -2.51 7.63 39.63
N LEU A 44 -1.87 8.78 39.36
CA LEU A 44 -2.35 9.74 38.37
C LEU A 44 -2.38 9.12 36.96
N ARG A 45 -1.30 8.43 36.58
CA ARG A 45 -1.22 7.71 35.31
C ARG A 45 -2.31 6.64 35.18
N ALA A 46 -2.56 5.85 36.22
CA ALA A 46 -3.63 4.85 36.22
C ALA A 46 -5.03 5.46 36.09
N MET A 47 -5.24 6.67 36.63
CA MET A 47 -6.50 7.41 36.49
C MET A 47 -6.69 8.01 35.10
N GLN A 48 -5.62 8.56 34.51
CA GLN A 48 -5.65 9.24 33.21
C GLN A 48 -5.55 8.28 32.02
N CYS A 49 -5.00 7.09 32.21
CA CYS A 49 -4.91 6.04 31.21
C CYS A 49 -5.14 4.70 31.90
N PRO A 50 -6.41 4.37 32.21
CA PRO A 50 -6.77 3.09 32.77
C PRO A 50 -6.28 1.95 31.87
N SER A 51 -5.81 0.87 32.50
CA SER A 51 -5.34 -0.31 31.77
C SER A 51 -6.40 -0.78 30.79
N SER A 52 -6.00 -0.99 29.54
CA SER A 52 -6.93 -1.46 28.52
C SER A 52 -7.43 -2.84 28.90
N GLU A 53 -8.75 -3.05 28.80
CA GLU A 53 -9.30 -4.40 28.74
C GLU A 53 -8.70 -5.12 27.53
N LYS A 54 -8.52 -6.43 27.64
CA LYS A 54 -7.74 -7.21 26.68
C LYS A 54 -8.51 -8.45 26.28
N THR A 55 -8.87 -8.56 25.01
CA THR A 55 -9.22 -9.86 24.42
C THR A 55 -7.98 -10.74 24.25
N TYR A 56 -6.82 -10.13 24.01
CA TYR A 56 -5.52 -10.80 23.90
C TYR A 56 -4.45 -10.01 24.66
N SER A 57 -3.56 -10.71 25.36
CA SER A 57 -2.39 -10.11 26.00
C SER A 57 -1.09 -10.61 25.38
N TYR A 58 -0.17 -9.71 25.09
CA TYR A 58 1.14 -9.99 24.52
C TYR A 58 2.22 -9.77 25.57
N ASP A 59 2.99 -10.80 25.93
CA ASP A 59 4.23 -10.58 26.70
C ASP A 59 5.23 -9.90 25.74
N GLU A 60 5.49 -8.61 25.96
CA GLU A 60 6.30 -7.75 25.10
C GLU A 60 7.52 -7.19 25.83
N ILE A 61 8.55 -6.88 25.06
CA ILE A 61 9.69 -6.07 25.52
C ILE A 61 9.28 -4.61 25.44
N GLU A 62 9.48 -3.82 26.50
CA GLU A 62 9.23 -2.38 26.46
C GLU A 62 10.10 -1.69 25.39
N TYR A 63 9.49 -0.86 24.55
CA TYR A 63 10.20 -0.04 23.57
C TYR A 63 10.24 1.41 24.03
N ASN A 64 11.46 1.92 24.22
CA ASN A 64 11.76 3.26 24.74
C ASN A 64 12.53 4.11 23.70
N GLY A 65 12.27 3.92 22.41
CA GLY A 65 12.85 4.79 21.38
C GLY A 65 14.30 4.48 20.99
N GLY A 66 14.74 3.23 21.09
CA GLY A 66 16.12 2.88 20.72
C GLY A 66 16.39 3.02 19.22
N LYS A 67 17.59 3.50 18.86
CA LYS A 67 18.02 3.69 17.45
C LYS A 67 18.85 2.54 16.87
N GLY A 68 19.32 1.59 17.70
CA GLY A 68 19.81 0.27 17.25
C GLY A 68 21.22 0.22 16.67
N ASP A 69 21.91 1.35 16.66
CA ASP A 69 23.30 1.53 16.21
C ASP A 69 24.27 1.67 17.40
N GLY A 70 23.81 1.35 18.62
CA GLY A 70 24.52 1.67 19.86
C GLY A 70 24.62 3.18 20.12
N ARG A 71 23.89 4.01 19.36
CA ARG A 71 23.86 5.46 19.51
C ARG A 71 22.60 5.87 20.26
N ILE A 72 22.79 6.81 21.17
CA ILE A 72 21.75 7.47 21.96
C ILE A 72 21.68 8.94 21.52
N SER A 73 20.52 9.58 21.59
CA SER A 73 20.42 11.01 21.30
C SER A 73 20.72 11.87 22.53
N PHE A 74 21.18 13.10 22.31
CA PHE A 74 21.28 14.10 23.38
C PHE A 74 19.94 14.26 24.13
N SER A 75 18.79 14.17 23.43
CA SER A 75 17.48 14.24 24.07
C SER A 75 17.24 13.09 25.05
N ASP A 76 17.57 11.86 24.66
CA ASP A 76 17.36 10.67 25.51
C ASP A 76 18.25 10.71 26.75
N MET A 77 19.51 11.13 26.58
CA MET A 77 20.44 11.34 27.69
C MET A 77 19.96 12.48 28.60
N LYS A 78 19.49 13.59 28.04
CA LYS A 78 18.92 14.74 28.76
C LYS A 78 17.72 14.33 29.60
N ASP A 79 16.80 13.57 29.03
CA ASP A 79 15.59 13.13 29.73
C ASP A 79 15.93 12.15 30.86
N SER A 80 16.90 11.27 30.63
CA SER A 80 17.45 10.37 31.66
C SER A 80 18.10 11.15 32.82
N LEU A 81 18.90 12.17 32.50
CA LEU A 81 19.53 13.04 33.48
C LEU A 81 18.50 13.85 34.28
N ASN A 82 17.50 14.42 33.59
CA ASN A 82 16.44 15.19 34.23
C ASN A 82 15.60 14.31 35.16
N SER A 83 15.24 13.10 34.74
CA SER A 83 14.51 12.15 35.58
C SER A 83 15.25 11.86 36.91
N ALA A 84 16.59 11.79 36.87
CA ALA A 84 17.41 11.46 38.03
C ALA A 84 17.79 12.68 38.90
N CYS A 85 18.06 13.83 38.28
CA CYS A 85 18.79 14.93 38.93
C CYS A 85 17.98 16.24 39.05
N MET A 86 16.96 16.44 38.20
CA MET A 86 16.26 17.72 38.07
C MET A 86 15.69 18.22 39.40
N GLY A 87 15.11 17.32 40.21
CA GLY A 87 14.48 17.68 41.49
C GLY A 87 15.42 18.29 42.53
N CYS A 88 16.75 18.14 42.38
CA CYS A 88 17.73 18.69 43.33
C CYS A 88 18.67 19.75 42.70
N HIS A 89 18.82 19.73 41.37
CA HIS A 89 19.83 20.50 40.65
C HIS A 89 19.27 21.49 39.62
N GLN A 90 17.98 21.40 39.24
CA GLN A 90 17.43 22.36 38.28
C GLN A 90 17.17 23.71 38.95
N ALA A 91 17.62 24.81 38.33
CA ALA A 91 17.47 26.15 38.86
C ALA A 91 15.98 26.44 39.23
N PRO A 92 15.69 26.97 40.44
CA PRO A 92 16.63 27.59 41.39
C PRO A 92 17.33 26.63 42.36
N ALA A 93 17.08 25.33 42.29
CA ALA A 93 17.71 24.35 43.17
C ALA A 93 19.22 24.22 42.87
N ASN A 94 20.03 24.15 43.94
CA ASN A 94 21.49 24.06 43.87
C ASN A 94 22.02 23.11 44.97
N SER A 95 21.40 21.95 45.11
CA SER A 95 21.87 20.95 46.08
C SER A 95 23.17 20.35 45.57
N GLY A 96 24.18 20.18 46.44
CA GLY A 96 25.42 19.50 46.05
C GLY A 96 26.39 20.30 45.16
N GLY A 97 26.27 21.64 45.09
CA GLY A 97 27.34 22.52 44.60
C GLY A 97 27.29 22.88 43.11
N PHE A 98 26.24 22.51 42.38
CA PHE A 98 25.93 23.07 41.06
C PHE A 98 24.43 23.04 40.75
N THR A 99 24.04 23.91 39.82
CA THR A 99 22.68 24.04 39.27
C THR A 99 22.75 23.98 37.74
N TYR A 100 21.63 23.70 37.07
CA TYR A 100 21.52 23.80 35.62
C TYR A 100 20.10 24.18 35.16
N ILE A 101 19.97 24.57 33.89
CA ILE A 101 18.68 24.75 33.19
C ILE A 101 18.51 23.66 32.12
N ASP A 102 17.27 23.21 31.91
CA ASP A 102 16.95 22.15 30.91
C ASP A 102 17.11 22.68 29.48
N SER A 103 18.36 22.76 29.04
CA SER A 103 18.79 23.32 27.77
C SER A 103 20.16 22.76 27.40
N TYR A 104 20.47 22.75 26.11
CA TYR A 104 21.77 22.27 25.62
C TYR A 104 22.92 23.13 26.17
N GLN A 105 22.86 24.45 25.99
CA GLN A 105 23.84 25.42 26.51
C GLN A 105 23.21 26.37 27.52
N GLY A 106 24.05 26.95 28.36
CA GLY A 106 23.64 27.92 29.36
C GLY A 106 23.26 29.27 28.76
N GLU A 107 22.43 30.00 29.50
CA GLU A 107 22.01 31.35 29.12
C GLU A 107 21.69 32.22 30.33
N ILE A 108 21.69 33.53 30.11
CA ILE A 108 21.30 34.51 31.14
C ILE A 108 19.78 34.46 31.28
N ARG A 109 19.30 34.08 32.46
CA ARG A 109 17.88 34.05 32.81
C ARG A 109 17.63 34.73 34.14
N THR A 110 16.39 35.19 34.33
CA THR A 110 15.91 35.60 35.65
C THR A 110 15.15 34.44 36.28
N ILE A 111 15.74 33.78 37.26
CA ILE A 111 15.13 32.66 38.00
C ILE A 111 15.21 32.98 39.49
N GLY A 112 14.09 32.89 40.22
CA GLY A 112 14.04 33.23 41.64
C GLY A 112 14.45 34.67 41.97
N GLY A 113 14.21 35.62 41.05
CA GLY A 113 14.55 37.05 41.24
C GLY A 113 16.01 37.41 40.99
N LYS A 114 16.86 36.48 40.57
CA LYS A 114 18.27 36.73 40.21
C LYS A 114 18.48 36.63 38.70
N ASN A 115 18.96 37.71 38.09
CA ASN A 115 19.36 37.76 36.68
C ASN A 115 20.85 37.44 36.56
N GLN A 116 21.16 36.22 36.13
CA GLN A 116 22.53 35.74 35.99
C GLN A 116 22.60 34.62 34.96
N PHE A 117 23.81 34.25 34.56
CA PHE A 117 24.03 33.08 33.71
C PHE A 117 23.71 31.80 34.49
N TYR A 118 22.86 30.97 33.92
CA TYR A 118 22.62 29.61 34.39
C TYR A 118 23.21 28.62 33.37
N PRO A 119 24.05 27.67 33.79
CA PRO A 119 24.64 26.71 32.87
C PRO A 119 23.58 25.73 32.35
N GLY A 120 23.74 25.30 31.10
CA GLY A 120 22.99 24.20 30.51
C GLY A 120 23.72 22.88 30.72
N LEU A 121 23.24 21.83 30.04
CA LEU A 121 23.81 20.49 30.16
C LEU A 121 25.23 20.39 29.60
N PHE A 122 25.56 21.20 28.60
CA PHE A 122 26.89 21.26 27.99
C PHE A 122 27.97 21.70 29.00
N GLU A 123 27.66 22.72 29.82
CA GLU A 123 28.59 23.29 30.79
C GLU A 123 28.73 22.45 32.06
N ILE A 124 27.72 21.66 32.44
CA ILE A 124 27.78 20.82 33.64
C ILE A 124 28.24 19.38 33.39
N ALA A 125 28.38 18.97 32.12
CA ALA A 125 28.64 17.57 31.73
C ALA A 125 29.81 16.93 32.51
N ASP A 126 30.94 17.63 32.60
CA ASP A 126 32.16 17.12 33.24
C ASP A 126 31.96 16.95 34.76
N LYS A 127 31.19 17.86 35.38
CA LYS A 127 30.82 17.74 36.81
C LYS A 127 29.90 16.55 37.05
N VAL A 128 28.96 16.28 36.14
CA VAL A 128 28.07 15.11 36.26
C VAL A 128 28.89 13.83 36.28
N VAL A 129 29.86 13.69 35.37
CA VAL A 129 30.78 12.54 35.34
C VAL A 129 31.62 12.49 36.62
N GLU A 130 32.24 13.61 37.02
CA GLU A 130 33.06 13.69 38.23
C GLU A 130 32.31 13.17 39.46
N TYR A 131 31.07 13.61 39.66
CA TYR A 131 30.29 13.19 40.83
C TYR A 131 29.69 11.79 40.70
N THR A 132 29.32 11.33 39.51
CA THR A 132 28.77 9.97 39.32
C THR A 132 29.85 8.89 39.44
N HIS A 133 31.09 9.20 39.04
CA HIS A 133 32.24 8.30 39.05
C HIS A 133 33.29 8.62 40.13
N HIS A 134 32.96 9.50 41.09
CA HIS A 134 33.92 9.92 42.12
C HIS A 134 34.52 8.72 42.89
N SER A 135 35.83 8.67 43.04
CA SER A 135 36.56 7.55 43.66
C SER A 135 36.20 7.36 45.15
N ASP A 136 36.05 8.45 45.90
CA ASP A 136 35.52 8.47 47.26
C ASP A 136 33.99 8.23 47.29
N PRO A 137 33.50 7.11 47.89
CA PRO A 137 32.07 6.79 47.98
C PRO A 137 31.22 7.85 48.69
N LYS A 138 31.81 8.65 49.59
CA LYS A 138 31.12 9.70 50.36
C LYS A 138 30.87 10.97 49.53
N LYS A 139 31.64 11.16 48.47
CA LYS A 139 31.52 12.31 47.55
C LYS A 139 30.80 11.95 46.24
N ARG A 140 30.53 10.66 46.04
CA ARG A 140 29.83 10.15 44.84
C ARG A 140 28.33 10.42 44.94
N MET A 141 27.77 11.02 43.90
CA MET A 141 26.35 11.33 43.78
C MET A 141 25.63 10.34 42.84
N PRO A 142 24.35 10.02 43.08
CA PRO A 142 23.58 10.37 44.28
C PRO A 142 24.14 9.72 45.55
N PRO A 143 23.79 10.25 46.75
CA PRO A 143 24.20 9.68 48.03
C PRO A 143 23.86 8.18 48.14
N GLU A 144 24.59 7.47 48.99
CA GLU A 144 24.56 6.00 49.08
C GLU A 144 23.15 5.43 49.29
N ASP A 145 22.32 6.06 50.13
CA ASP A 145 20.94 5.66 50.41
C ASP A 145 20.00 5.74 49.19
N ARG A 146 20.30 6.65 48.25
CA ARG A 146 19.60 6.78 46.96
C ARG A 146 20.18 5.82 45.93
N ARG A 147 21.51 5.75 45.85
CA ARG A 147 22.23 4.92 44.87
C ARG A 147 21.99 3.42 45.09
N ALA A 148 21.96 2.96 46.33
CA ALA A 148 21.75 1.55 46.68
C ALA A 148 20.39 1.00 46.22
N LYS A 149 19.39 1.87 45.97
CA LYS A 149 18.07 1.45 45.50
C LYS A 149 18.03 1.10 44.01
N ARG A 150 18.92 1.71 43.20
CA ARG A 150 19.01 1.51 41.74
C ARG A 150 20.46 1.70 41.24
N PRO A 151 21.41 0.84 41.67
CA PRO A 151 22.84 1.07 41.44
C PRO A 151 23.20 1.09 39.94
N GLU A 152 22.61 0.19 39.15
CA GLU A 152 22.89 0.05 37.71
C GLU A 152 22.45 1.27 36.90
N THR A 153 21.34 1.91 37.28
CA THR A 153 20.80 3.09 36.58
C THR A 153 21.73 4.30 36.68
N PHE A 154 22.37 4.50 37.84
CA PHE A 154 23.22 5.68 38.06
C PHE A 154 24.61 5.53 37.44
N TRP A 155 25.15 4.31 37.39
CA TRP A 155 26.41 4.03 36.68
C TRP A 155 26.23 4.21 35.18
N ALA A 156 25.15 3.65 34.62
CA ALA A 156 24.80 3.83 33.23
C ALA A 156 24.61 5.31 32.83
N LEU A 157 24.06 6.15 33.72
CA LEU A 157 23.90 7.58 33.47
C LEU A 157 25.25 8.31 33.39
N GLY A 158 26.17 8.04 34.32
CA GLY A 158 27.52 8.60 34.30
C GLY A 158 28.28 8.19 33.03
N ASP A 159 28.15 6.93 32.62
CA ASP A 159 28.76 6.38 31.40
C ASP A 159 28.18 7.00 30.12
N GLN A 160 26.87 7.27 30.08
CA GLN A 160 26.24 7.97 28.96
C GLN A 160 26.75 9.40 28.80
N VAL A 161 26.88 10.16 29.90
CA VAL A 161 27.42 11.52 29.85
C VAL A 161 28.91 11.49 29.48
N GLN A 162 29.67 10.50 29.96
CA GLN A 162 31.07 10.31 29.57
C GLN A 162 31.20 9.99 28.06
N ALA A 163 30.36 9.13 27.51
CA ALA A 163 30.33 8.83 26.08
C ALA A 163 29.94 10.05 25.23
N TRP A 164 29.00 10.87 25.72
CA TRP A 164 28.63 12.13 25.10
C TRP A 164 29.79 13.14 25.06
N ILE A 165 30.52 13.27 26.17
CA ILE A 165 31.74 14.09 26.25
C ILE A 165 32.78 13.61 25.24
N ASN A 166 33.03 12.30 25.20
CA ASN A 166 34.00 11.69 24.29
C ASN A 166 33.63 11.90 22.82
N ALA A 167 32.33 11.99 22.51
CA ALA A 167 31.81 12.28 21.17
C ALA A 167 31.84 13.79 20.81
N GLY A 168 32.37 14.66 21.67
CA GLY A 168 32.43 16.11 21.44
C GLY A 168 31.17 16.87 21.84
N LYS A 169 30.36 16.30 22.76
CA LYS A 169 29.09 16.86 23.27
C LYS A 169 28.12 17.32 22.16
N PRO A 170 27.82 16.49 21.13
CA PRO A 170 26.96 16.91 20.03
C PRO A 170 25.53 17.17 20.51
N ASN A 171 24.87 18.19 19.97
CA ASN A 171 23.42 18.40 20.12
C ASN A 171 22.66 17.47 19.15
N GLY A 172 22.90 16.17 19.25
CA GLY A 172 22.48 15.14 18.30
C GLY A 172 22.81 13.73 18.81
N SER A 173 22.85 12.74 17.92
CA SER A 173 23.11 11.33 18.31
C SER A 173 24.61 11.03 18.47
N PHE A 174 24.97 10.19 19.44
CA PHE A 174 26.34 9.76 19.74
C PHE A 174 26.40 8.28 20.18
N SER A 175 27.51 7.58 19.92
CA SER A 175 27.68 6.15 20.25
C SER A 175 28.12 5.93 21.71
N LEU A 176 27.63 4.87 22.33
CA LEU A 176 28.05 4.43 23.67
C LEU A 176 29.30 3.52 23.64
N ASP A 177 29.51 2.75 22.56
CA ASP A 177 30.72 1.95 22.31
C ASP A 177 30.81 1.60 20.80
N PRO A 178 31.87 2.02 20.08
CA PRO A 178 32.05 1.68 18.67
C PRO A 178 32.40 0.19 18.40
N ASN A 179 32.67 -0.63 19.42
CA ASN A 179 33.10 -2.04 19.28
C ASN A 179 32.17 -3.07 19.95
N ALA A 180 30.96 -2.69 20.36
CA ALA A 180 30.09 -3.57 21.14
C ALA A 180 29.51 -4.76 20.33
N PRO A 181 29.43 -5.97 20.92
CA PRO A 181 28.71 -7.10 20.34
C PRO A 181 27.20 -6.81 20.27
N ALA A 182 26.50 -7.58 19.40
CA ALA A 182 25.06 -7.39 19.16
C ALA A 182 24.25 -7.42 20.48
N PRO A 183 23.26 -6.52 20.64
CA PRO A 183 22.48 -6.40 21.86
C PRO A 183 21.74 -7.70 22.18
N THR A 184 21.77 -8.10 23.45
CA THR A 184 21.09 -9.31 23.94
C THR A 184 19.58 -9.07 24.04
N PRO A 185 18.71 -10.03 23.66
CA PRO A 185 17.27 -9.88 23.80
C PRO A 185 16.87 -9.62 25.26
N LYS A 186 16.19 -8.50 25.52
CA LYS A 186 15.67 -8.19 26.85
C LYS A 186 14.51 -9.13 27.22
N LYS A 187 14.34 -9.39 28.51
CA LYS A 187 13.18 -10.16 28.99
C LYS A 187 11.89 -9.34 28.77
N PRO A 188 10.77 -9.99 28.37
CA PRO A 188 9.47 -9.31 28.32
C PRO A 188 9.12 -8.68 29.67
N SER A 189 8.67 -7.42 29.65
CA SER A 189 8.46 -6.61 30.86
C SER A 189 7.02 -6.14 31.03
N PHE A 190 6.17 -6.21 30.00
CA PHE A 190 4.77 -5.79 30.11
C PHE A 190 3.82 -6.63 29.24
N ARG A 191 2.52 -6.51 29.53
CA ARG A 191 1.43 -7.13 28.75
C ARG A 191 0.65 -6.08 27.96
N GLY A 192 0.71 -6.09 26.63
CA GLY A 192 -0.06 -5.18 25.74
C GLY A 192 -1.32 -5.81 25.13
N SER A 193 -2.15 -5.02 24.43
CA SER A 193 -3.21 -5.47 23.50
C SER A 193 -3.12 -4.70 22.17
N GLU A 194 -4.02 -4.94 21.20
CA GLU A 194 -4.07 -4.16 19.95
C GLU A 194 -4.29 -2.65 20.18
N ASN A 195 -4.81 -2.26 21.36
CA ASN A 195 -5.01 -0.88 21.79
C ASN A 195 -3.87 -0.32 22.68
N GLY A 196 -2.73 -1.02 22.76
CA GLY A 196 -1.61 -0.64 23.62
C GLY A 196 -1.74 -1.16 25.06
N ASN A 197 -1.02 -0.53 25.98
CA ASN A 197 -0.99 -0.89 27.41
C ASN A 197 -2.15 -0.25 28.22
N CYS A 198 -2.70 0.87 27.77
CA CYS A 198 -3.80 1.59 28.44
C CYS A 198 -4.69 2.37 27.45
N THR A 199 -5.89 2.75 27.91
CA THR A 199 -6.86 3.55 27.13
C THR A 199 -6.86 4.99 27.67
N PRO A 200 -6.32 5.97 26.94
CA PRO A 200 -6.21 7.36 27.40
C PRO A 200 -7.56 8.04 27.68
N ASN A 201 -7.61 8.95 28.65
CA ASN A 201 -8.72 9.90 28.78
C ASN A 201 -8.56 11.06 27.80
N ALA A 202 -9.66 11.75 27.47
CA ALA A 202 -9.66 12.87 26.52
C ALA A 202 -8.72 14.01 26.96
N ASP A 203 -8.62 14.25 28.27
CA ASP A 203 -7.85 15.36 28.85
C ASP A 203 -6.34 15.25 28.65
N ILE A 204 -5.82 14.04 28.36
CA ILE A 204 -4.38 13.82 28.12
C ILE A 204 -4.02 13.73 26.65
N ILE A 205 -5.00 13.84 25.73
CA ILE A 205 -4.74 13.80 24.30
C ILE A 205 -4.08 15.12 23.88
N GLY A 206 -2.74 15.12 23.89
CA GLY A 206 -1.94 16.28 23.52
C GLY A 206 -1.62 16.31 22.03
N PHE A 207 -0.53 17.01 21.69
CA PHE A 207 -0.10 17.23 20.31
C PHE A 207 1.41 17.45 20.24
N ASP A 208 2.00 17.29 19.04
CA ASP A 208 3.40 17.58 18.78
C ASP A 208 3.56 18.43 17.51
N TYR A 209 3.32 19.74 17.65
CA TYR A 209 3.35 20.66 16.51
C TYR A 209 4.72 20.72 15.80
N LEU A 210 5.83 20.58 16.55
CA LEU A 210 7.15 20.60 15.97
C LEU A 210 7.37 19.37 15.09
N LYS A 211 7.00 18.18 15.58
CA LYS A 211 7.07 16.94 14.81
C LYS A 211 6.07 16.95 13.64
N ASP A 212 4.89 17.56 13.80
CA ASP A 212 3.95 17.75 12.70
C ASP A 212 4.54 18.59 11.56
N ARG A 213 5.18 19.72 11.90
CA ARG A 213 5.85 20.58 10.91
C ARG A 213 7.03 19.87 10.25
N GLU A 214 7.77 19.05 11.01
CA GLU A 214 8.84 18.23 10.47
C GLU A 214 8.31 17.27 9.41
N PHE A 215 7.32 16.44 9.75
CA PHE A 215 6.69 15.52 8.81
C PHE A 215 6.02 16.21 7.62
N ALA A 216 5.43 17.40 7.81
CA ALA A 216 4.81 18.15 6.72
C ALA A 216 5.83 18.55 5.64
N ASN A 217 7.08 18.82 6.03
CA ASN A 217 8.16 19.23 5.14
C ASN A 217 9.05 18.06 4.66
N MET A 218 8.83 16.85 5.15
CA MET A 218 9.60 15.68 4.72
C MET A 218 9.18 15.19 3.33
N GLU A 219 10.17 14.86 2.50
CA GLU A 219 10.01 14.13 1.23
C GLU A 219 10.29 12.63 1.39
N LYS A 220 11.00 12.24 2.44
CA LYS A 220 11.37 10.86 2.76
C LYS A 220 11.17 10.59 4.25
N LEU A 221 10.89 9.33 4.57
CA LEU A 221 10.78 8.88 5.95
C LEU A 221 12.16 8.86 6.64
N PRO A 222 12.22 9.09 7.96
CA PRO A 222 13.47 8.98 8.69
C PRO A 222 13.98 7.54 8.70
N GLN A 223 15.29 7.36 8.87
CA GLN A 223 15.91 6.04 8.85
C GLN A 223 15.54 5.20 10.09
N SER A 224 15.40 5.84 11.26
CA SER A 224 15.03 5.17 12.51
C SER A 224 13.57 5.41 12.87
N LEU A 225 12.89 4.38 13.37
CA LEU A 225 11.52 4.51 13.88
C LEU A 225 11.45 5.50 15.06
N ALA A 226 12.49 5.59 15.88
CA ALA A 226 12.53 6.49 17.02
C ALA A 226 12.53 7.98 16.63
N ASP A 227 12.91 8.32 15.40
CA ASP A 227 12.86 9.69 14.88
C ASP A 227 11.44 10.11 14.42
N THR A 228 10.49 9.17 14.42
CA THR A 228 9.07 9.43 14.17
C THR A 228 8.33 9.89 15.44
N ASP A 229 7.02 10.15 15.35
CA ASP A 229 6.15 10.34 16.52
C ASP A 229 5.76 9.02 17.22
N LEU A 230 6.38 7.91 16.85
CA LEU A 230 6.28 6.60 17.48
C LEU A 230 7.60 6.25 18.20
N PHE A 231 7.96 7.06 19.18
CA PHE A 231 9.19 6.94 19.98
C PHE A 231 9.06 5.96 21.16
N SER A 232 7.87 5.44 21.43
CA SER A 232 7.66 4.40 22.44
C SER A 232 6.46 3.53 22.06
N LEU A 233 6.13 2.55 22.90
CA LEU A 233 4.86 1.81 22.84
C LEU A 233 3.99 2.03 24.09
N ASP A 234 4.34 3.04 24.87
CA ASP A 234 3.56 3.45 26.01
C ASP A 234 2.41 4.35 25.56
N ALA A 235 1.18 3.83 25.58
CA ALA A 235 0.00 4.55 25.10
C ALA A 235 -0.22 5.85 25.87
N TYR A 236 0.21 5.95 27.13
CA TYR A 236 0.14 7.20 27.89
C TYR A 236 1.09 8.26 27.32
N GLU A 237 2.35 7.90 27.05
CA GLU A 237 3.35 8.82 26.50
C GLU A 237 3.01 9.24 25.07
N LEU A 238 2.55 8.30 24.25
CA LEU A 238 2.10 8.57 22.89
C LEU A 238 0.86 9.49 22.86
N ALA A 239 -0.11 9.27 23.75
CA ALA A 239 -1.32 10.08 23.82
C ALA A 239 -1.04 11.55 24.18
N LYS A 240 -0.10 11.81 25.10
CA LYS A 240 0.37 13.17 25.42
C LYS A 240 0.97 13.89 24.22
N LYS A 241 1.42 13.15 23.21
CA LYS A 241 1.94 13.67 21.95
C LYS A 241 0.92 13.64 20.81
N GLY A 242 -0.29 13.15 21.05
CA GLY A 242 -1.38 13.13 20.06
C GLY A 242 -1.47 11.85 19.22
N THR A 243 -0.68 10.84 19.55
CA THR A 243 -0.71 9.52 18.89
C THR A 243 -1.55 8.55 19.72
N VAL A 244 -2.61 7.99 19.15
CA VAL A 244 -3.54 7.09 19.87
C VAL A 244 -3.70 5.75 19.17
N ALA A 245 -3.94 4.69 19.94
CA ALA A 245 -4.17 3.35 19.40
C ALA A 245 -5.61 3.17 18.88
N TYR A 246 -5.80 2.31 17.88
CA TYR A 246 -7.11 1.95 17.37
C TYR A 246 -7.21 0.50 16.89
N SER A 247 -8.41 -0.05 16.98
CA SER A 247 -8.78 -1.37 16.49
C SER A 247 -9.72 -1.29 15.28
N VAL A 248 -9.81 -2.40 14.54
CA VAL A 248 -10.63 -2.51 13.31
C VAL A 248 -11.59 -3.68 13.39
N GLU A 249 -12.77 -3.57 12.76
CA GLU A 249 -13.82 -4.59 12.82
C GLU A 249 -13.46 -5.85 12.02
N TYR A 250 -12.96 -5.69 10.79
CA TYR A 250 -12.55 -6.79 9.91
C TYR A 250 -11.04 -6.76 9.68
N PRO A 251 -10.24 -7.39 10.56
CA PRO A 251 -8.79 -7.30 10.50
C PRO A 251 -8.18 -8.10 9.34
N LEU A 252 -7.24 -7.47 8.64
CA LEU A 252 -6.38 -8.13 7.66
C LEU A 252 -5.57 -9.28 8.30
N TRP A 253 -5.68 -10.46 7.70
CA TRP A 253 -4.79 -11.60 7.91
C TRP A 253 -3.47 -11.40 7.17
N ALA A 254 -2.37 -11.71 7.84
CA ALA A 254 -1.04 -11.70 7.23
C ALA A 254 -0.17 -12.69 8.01
N ASP A 255 -0.03 -13.91 7.50
CA ASP A 255 0.76 -14.99 8.09
C ASP A 255 0.58 -15.17 9.61
N ASN A 256 -0.66 -15.15 10.09
CA ASN A 256 -1.00 -15.27 11.52
C ASN A 256 -0.35 -14.21 12.45
N ASN A 257 0.11 -13.08 11.90
CA ASN A 257 0.64 -11.98 12.70
C ASN A 257 -0.48 -11.24 13.43
N SER A 258 -0.30 -11.03 14.74
CA SER A 258 -1.08 -10.05 15.52
C SER A 258 -0.67 -8.62 15.15
N LYS A 259 -1.56 -7.65 15.34
CA LYS A 259 -1.36 -6.30 14.82
C LYS A 259 -1.82 -5.24 15.82
N GLY A 260 -0.96 -4.27 16.12
CA GLY A 260 -1.35 -3.04 16.82
C GLY A 260 -1.39 -1.89 15.82
N ARG A 261 -2.29 -0.93 16.01
CA ARG A 261 -2.41 0.23 15.11
C ARG A 261 -2.50 1.52 15.90
N TRP A 262 -1.80 2.54 15.41
CA TRP A 262 -1.83 3.88 15.97
C TRP A 262 -2.09 4.90 14.88
N ILE A 263 -2.72 6.01 15.28
CA ILE A 263 -2.99 7.14 14.41
C ILE A 263 -2.60 8.44 15.11
N HIS A 264 -2.05 9.36 14.34
CA HIS A 264 -1.78 10.73 14.75
C HIS A 264 -2.40 11.69 13.74
N PHE A 265 -3.15 12.67 14.24
CA PHE A 265 -3.70 13.76 13.45
C PHE A 265 -2.91 15.05 13.69
N PRO A 266 -2.48 15.73 12.63
CA PRO A 266 -1.59 16.87 12.76
C PRO A 266 -2.31 18.10 13.27
N MET A 267 -1.56 19.04 13.83
CA MET A 267 -2.02 20.39 14.11
C MET A 267 -1.70 21.33 12.93
N LYS A 268 -2.51 22.36 12.73
CA LYS A 268 -2.18 23.50 11.86
C LYS A 268 -2.35 24.81 12.61
N ILE A 269 -1.69 25.85 12.12
CA ILE A 269 -1.99 27.22 12.53
C ILE A 269 -3.16 27.71 11.67
N ASP A 270 -4.23 28.14 12.33
CA ASP A 270 -5.38 28.80 11.72
C ASP A 270 -5.52 30.19 12.35
N GLY A 271 -5.15 31.23 11.58
CA GLY A 271 -4.94 32.57 12.09
C GLY A 271 -3.87 32.60 13.19
N LEU A 272 -4.27 32.96 14.42
CA LEU A 272 -3.39 32.99 15.60
C LEU A 272 -3.55 31.78 16.52
N LYS A 273 -4.30 30.75 16.09
CA LYS A 273 -4.61 29.58 16.92
C LYS A 273 -3.99 28.32 16.36
N LEU A 274 -3.45 27.49 17.23
CA LEU A 274 -3.07 26.13 16.90
C LEU A 274 -4.33 25.26 17.00
N VAL A 275 -4.73 24.63 15.90
CA VAL A 275 -5.96 23.83 15.80
C VAL A 275 -5.65 22.41 15.34
N ARG A 276 -6.26 21.43 16.00
CA ARG A 276 -6.16 20.02 15.63
C ARG A 276 -6.89 19.79 14.31
N GLN A 277 -6.28 19.04 13.40
CA GLN A 277 -6.97 18.53 12.22
C GLN A 277 -7.71 17.23 12.56
N THR A 278 -8.81 16.97 11.88
CA THR A 278 -9.74 15.90 12.21
C THR A 278 -10.11 15.10 10.97
N ALA A 279 -10.37 13.81 11.13
CA ALA A 279 -11.00 13.00 10.09
C ALA A 279 -12.47 13.41 9.95
N LYS A 280 -12.87 13.86 8.76
CA LYS A 280 -14.25 14.26 8.51
C LYS A 280 -15.02 13.09 7.93
N TYR A 281 -16.13 12.69 8.55
CA TYR A 281 -17.02 11.71 7.96
C TYR A 281 -17.61 12.27 6.66
N ALA A 282 -17.40 11.57 5.54
CA ALA A 282 -17.95 11.98 4.26
C ALA A 282 -19.41 11.53 4.17
N GLU A 283 -20.36 12.46 4.34
CA GLU A 283 -21.79 12.11 4.36
C GLU A 283 -22.22 11.35 3.10
N GLY A 284 -22.99 10.27 3.29
CA GLY A 284 -23.40 9.37 2.22
C GLY A 284 -22.27 8.50 1.64
N LYS A 285 -21.05 8.58 2.17
CA LYS A 285 -19.88 7.82 1.70
C LYS A 285 -19.24 7.06 2.88
N ASN A 286 -18.85 5.80 2.67
CA ASN A 286 -18.22 4.98 3.72
C ASN A 286 -16.71 5.21 3.83
N PHE A 287 -16.27 6.47 3.96
CA PHE A 287 -14.87 6.81 4.22
C PHE A 287 -14.74 8.12 5.00
N PHE A 288 -13.55 8.36 5.54
CA PHE A 288 -13.18 9.65 6.12
C PHE A 288 -12.34 10.47 5.14
N GLU A 289 -12.63 11.77 5.05
CA GLU A 289 -11.69 12.72 4.47
C GLU A 289 -10.54 12.91 5.45
N MET A 290 -9.38 12.39 5.08
CA MET A 290 -8.19 12.43 5.92
C MET A 290 -7.43 13.75 5.68
N PRO A 291 -7.08 14.49 6.74
CA PRO A 291 -6.16 15.61 6.63
C PRO A 291 -4.81 15.14 6.09
N GLU A 292 -4.15 15.98 5.28
CA GLU A 292 -2.75 15.76 4.94
C GLU A 292 -1.90 15.74 6.20
N ASN A 293 -0.79 15.00 6.15
CA ASN A 293 0.12 14.79 7.27
C ASN A 293 -0.45 13.95 8.44
N THR A 294 -1.63 13.34 8.27
CA THR A 294 -2.10 12.27 9.15
C THR A 294 -1.17 11.07 9.05
N ARG A 295 -0.77 10.51 10.19
CA ARG A 295 0.20 9.41 10.26
C ARG A 295 -0.46 8.18 10.85
N LEU A 296 -0.28 7.04 10.19
CA LEU A 296 -0.79 5.76 10.65
C LEU A 296 0.35 4.77 10.79
N TYR A 297 0.40 4.11 11.93
CA TYR A 297 1.39 3.10 12.27
C TYR A 297 0.72 1.75 12.44
N LYS A 298 1.36 0.70 11.91
CA LYS A 298 0.88 -0.67 12.04
C LYS A 298 2.02 -1.62 12.39
N PHE A 299 1.95 -2.19 13.58
CA PHE A 299 2.90 -3.18 14.05
C PHE A 299 2.46 -4.57 13.62
N PHE A 300 3.43 -5.42 13.34
CA PHE A 300 3.21 -6.84 13.12
C PHE A 300 4.02 -7.64 14.13
N TYR A 301 3.29 -8.44 14.88
CA TYR A 301 3.82 -9.28 15.94
C TYR A 301 3.73 -10.75 15.53
N LYS A 302 4.86 -11.46 15.59
CA LYS A 302 4.90 -12.91 15.39
C LYS A 302 4.87 -13.63 16.73
N LYS A 303 4.02 -14.65 16.83
CA LYS A 303 4.00 -15.57 17.97
C LYS A 303 5.25 -16.46 17.94
N VAL A 304 6.06 -16.41 19.00
CA VAL A 304 7.31 -17.17 19.17
C VAL A 304 7.23 -17.98 20.45
N LYS A 305 7.69 -19.24 20.42
CA LYS A 305 7.89 -20.05 21.61
C LYS A 305 9.29 -19.81 22.16
N MET A 306 9.34 -19.28 23.37
CA MET A 306 10.55 -18.92 24.11
C MET A 306 11.32 -20.15 24.57
N ALA A 307 12.61 -19.97 24.91
CA ALA A 307 13.45 -21.03 25.48
C ALA A 307 12.89 -21.64 26.79
N ASN A 308 12.09 -20.89 27.53
CA ASN A 308 11.39 -21.36 28.74
C ASN A 308 10.02 -22.03 28.45
N GLY A 309 9.68 -22.27 27.18
CA GLY A 309 8.44 -22.89 26.74
C GLY A 309 7.22 -21.96 26.66
N ARG A 310 7.30 -20.72 27.18
CA ARG A 310 6.19 -19.74 27.08
C ARG A 310 6.06 -19.17 25.68
N LEU A 311 4.87 -18.74 25.32
CA LEU A 311 4.62 -18.03 24.07
C LEU A 311 4.77 -16.52 24.30
N ARG A 312 5.55 -15.85 23.43
CA ARG A 312 5.62 -14.37 23.35
C ARG A 312 5.22 -13.87 21.97
N TYR A 313 4.96 -12.59 21.87
CA TYR A 313 4.70 -11.92 20.60
C TYR A 313 5.88 -10.98 20.29
N ARG A 314 6.71 -11.39 19.35
CA ARG A 314 7.89 -10.65 18.90
C ARG A 314 7.49 -9.63 17.85
N ARG A 315 7.87 -8.37 18.02
CA ARG A 315 7.78 -7.34 16.98
C ARG A 315 8.73 -7.68 15.83
N VAL A 316 8.22 -7.62 14.60
CA VAL A 316 9.00 -7.98 13.41
C VAL A 316 9.09 -6.81 12.43
N GLU A 317 7.97 -6.11 12.20
CA GLU A 317 7.92 -4.92 11.35
C GLU A 317 6.94 -3.89 11.90
N THR A 318 7.20 -2.61 11.61
CA THR A 318 6.26 -1.50 11.79
C THR A 318 6.13 -0.76 10.47
N ARG A 319 4.90 -0.66 9.95
CA ARG A 319 4.61 0.10 8.73
C ARG A 319 4.07 1.47 9.07
N ILE A 320 4.49 2.48 8.32
CA ILE A 320 4.01 3.86 8.43
C ILE A 320 3.36 4.29 7.11
N ILE A 321 2.29 5.09 7.21
CA ILE A 321 1.75 5.91 6.14
C ILE A 321 1.65 7.35 6.63
N VAL A 322 2.08 8.29 5.81
CA VAL A 322 1.88 9.73 5.98
C VAL A 322 1.04 10.21 4.81
N VAL A 323 -0.20 10.61 5.10
CA VAL A 323 -1.19 11.00 4.08
C VAL A 323 -0.73 12.27 3.35
N ARG A 324 -0.80 12.24 2.01
CA ARG A 324 -0.63 13.41 1.13
C ARG A 324 -1.76 13.46 0.09
N LYS A 325 -1.92 14.62 -0.53
CA LYS A 325 -2.85 14.81 -1.66
C LYS A 325 -2.08 15.29 -2.90
N PRO A 326 -2.26 14.65 -4.07
CA PRO A 326 -3.01 13.41 -4.32
C PRO A 326 -2.42 12.19 -3.60
N TRP A 327 -3.23 11.14 -3.42
CA TRP A 327 -2.88 9.99 -2.55
C TRP A 327 -1.60 9.28 -2.93
N ASN A 328 -1.24 9.27 -4.21
CA ASN A 328 -0.05 8.64 -4.75
C ASN A 328 1.24 9.37 -4.35
N GLN A 329 1.15 10.54 -3.72
CA GLN A 329 2.28 11.25 -3.10
C GLN A 329 2.45 10.91 -1.61
N SER A 330 1.58 10.08 -1.03
CA SER A 330 1.70 9.70 0.38
C SER A 330 3.07 9.07 0.64
N LEU A 331 3.70 9.41 1.76
CA LEU A 331 4.93 8.73 2.17
C LEU A 331 4.56 7.44 2.89
N PHE A 332 5.26 6.36 2.60
CA PHE A 332 5.02 5.08 3.27
C PHE A 332 6.30 4.25 3.30
N GLY A 333 6.39 3.37 4.29
CA GLY A 333 7.60 2.60 4.52
C GLY A 333 7.38 1.52 5.56
N THR A 334 8.33 0.59 5.61
CA THR A 334 8.37 -0.46 6.63
C THR A 334 9.68 -0.37 7.39
N TYR A 335 9.60 -0.28 8.71
CA TYR A 335 10.74 -0.43 9.61
C TYR A 335 10.85 -1.90 10.04
N LYS A 336 12.03 -2.49 9.87
CA LYS A 336 12.34 -3.84 10.34
C LYS A 336 12.91 -3.76 11.76
N TRP A 337 12.32 -4.50 12.69
CA TRP A 337 12.84 -4.60 14.06
C TRP A 337 14.11 -5.46 14.11
N ASP A 338 15.03 -5.08 14.99
CA ASP A 338 16.19 -5.89 15.33
C ASP A 338 15.83 -7.09 16.22
N GLU A 339 16.83 -7.86 16.63
CA GLU A 339 16.60 -9.02 17.51
C GLU A 339 16.26 -8.63 18.95
N SER A 340 16.69 -7.44 19.39
CA SER A 340 16.42 -6.92 20.73
C SER A 340 15.01 -6.35 20.88
N GLU A 341 14.32 -6.08 19.77
CA GLU A 341 13.06 -5.35 19.69
C GLU A 341 13.16 -3.95 20.32
N GLN A 342 14.35 -3.35 20.33
CA GLN A 342 14.60 -2.00 20.86
C GLN A 342 14.80 -0.97 19.76
N SER A 343 15.13 -1.40 18.54
CA SER A 343 15.25 -0.52 17.38
C SER A 343 14.60 -1.11 16.16
N ALA A 344 14.13 -0.23 15.29
CA ALA A 344 13.68 -0.57 13.96
C ALA A 344 14.19 0.43 12.93
N THR A 345 14.73 -0.08 11.83
CA THR A 345 15.30 0.72 10.74
C THR A 345 14.48 0.58 9.47
N LEU A 346 14.35 1.66 8.71
CA LEU A 346 13.63 1.69 7.45
C LEU A 346 14.25 0.67 6.46
N VAL A 347 13.41 -0.09 5.77
CA VAL A 347 13.85 -1.04 4.75
C VAL A 347 14.19 -0.29 3.47
N GLU A 348 15.48 -0.24 3.14
CA GLU A 348 16.00 0.49 1.97
C GLU A 348 16.59 -0.44 0.89
N THR A 349 16.41 -1.76 1.01
CA THR A 349 16.88 -2.75 0.02
C THR A 349 16.51 -2.31 -1.39
N PRO A 350 17.46 -2.17 -2.33
CA PRO A 350 17.18 -1.61 -3.65
C PRO A 350 16.55 -2.62 -4.61
N TYR A 351 15.73 -2.10 -5.52
CA TYR A 351 15.32 -2.72 -6.78
C TYR A 351 16.48 -2.76 -7.78
N ARG A 352 16.27 -3.44 -8.92
CA ARG A 352 17.27 -3.53 -10.00
C ARG A 352 17.68 -2.16 -10.58
N ASP A 353 16.78 -1.19 -10.59
CA ASP A 353 17.07 0.19 -11.01
C ASP A 353 17.73 1.06 -9.92
N GLY A 354 17.99 0.51 -8.73
CA GLY A 354 18.58 1.21 -7.60
C GLY A 354 17.59 1.96 -6.70
N THR A 355 16.30 2.02 -7.06
CA THR A 355 15.29 2.61 -6.18
C THR A 355 15.10 1.76 -4.91
N PRO A 356 14.90 2.35 -3.71
CA PRO A 356 14.86 1.60 -2.45
C PRO A 356 13.53 0.89 -2.20
N PHE A 357 13.47 0.15 -1.08
CA PHE A 357 12.27 -0.46 -0.50
C PHE A 357 11.68 -1.62 -1.34
N LYS A 358 12.55 -2.54 -1.77
CA LYS A 358 12.18 -3.83 -2.35
C LYS A 358 11.68 -4.84 -1.31
N ASP A 359 10.93 -5.85 -1.78
CA ASP A 359 10.59 -7.05 -1.01
C ASP A 359 11.84 -7.61 -0.29
N THR A 360 11.74 -7.82 1.02
CA THR A 360 12.85 -8.32 1.84
C THR A 360 12.42 -9.59 2.56
N VAL A 361 13.13 -10.71 2.32
CA VAL A 361 12.88 -12.00 2.96
C VAL A 361 14.02 -12.35 3.93
N PHE A 362 13.70 -12.80 5.13
CA PHE A 362 14.69 -13.21 6.14
C PHE A 362 14.15 -14.34 7.04
N LYS A 363 15.07 -15.02 7.74
CA LYS A 363 14.73 -16.06 8.71
C LYS A 363 14.34 -15.46 10.05
N LEU A 364 13.21 -15.91 10.60
CA LEU A 364 12.72 -15.55 11.92
C LEU A 364 12.65 -16.80 12.80
N THR A 365 13.26 -16.75 13.98
CA THR A 365 13.13 -17.81 15.00
C THR A 365 11.71 -17.80 15.56
N VAL A 366 11.01 -18.93 15.42
CA VAL A 366 9.62 -19.12 15.88
C VAL A 366 9.53 -20.09 17.07
N ASP A 367 10.56 -20.92 17.27
CA ASP A 367 10.71 -21.76 18.46
C ASP A 367 12.18 -21.74 18.90
N GLU A 368 12.45 -21.09 20.03
CA GLU A 368 13.80 -21.00 20.61
C GLU A 368 14.25 -22.31 21.28
N VAL A 369 13.31 -23.15 21.74
CA VAL A 369 13.61 -24.46 22.36
C VAL A 369 14.14 -25.43 21.32
N GLU A 370 13.40 -25.53 20.21
CA GLU A 370 13.71 -26.44 19.11
C GLU A 370 14.59 -25.79 18.02
N LYS A 371 14.95 -24.51 18.21
CA LYS A 371 15.68 -23.67 17.25
C LYS A 371 15.03 -23.65 15.86
N LYS A 372 13.70 -23.71 15.80
CA LYS A 372 12.96 -23.67 14.53
C LYS A 372 12.88 -22.25 14.02
N THR A 373 13.18 -22.10 12.73
CA THR A 373 13.07 -20.84 11.99
C THR A 373 12.02 -20.97 10.89
N ARG A 374 11.46 -19.82 10.49
CA ARG A 374 10.56 -19.69 9.34
C ARG A 374 10.96 -18.46 8.53
N ASP A 375 10.74 -18.51 7.22
CA ASP A 375 10.87 -17.33 6.38
C ASP A 375 9.78 -16.29 6.71
N TYR A 376 10.18 -15.03 6.71
CA TYR A 376 9.32 -13.87 6.86
C TYR A 376 9.59 -12.90 5.71
N ALA A 377 8.54 -12.37 5.09
CA ALA A 377 8.65 -11.34 4.06
C ALA A 377 8.11 -10.01 4.56
N ILE A 378 8.90 -8.96 4.39
CA ILE A 378 8.45 -7.58 4.38
C ILE A 378 8.11 -7.22 2.93
N PRO A 379 6.86 -6.82 2.62
CA PRO A 379 6.50 -6.36 1.29
C PRO A 379 7.18 -5.03 0.98
N GLY A 380 7.71 -4.93 -0.23
CA GLY A 380 8.29 -3.73 -0.79
C GLY A 380 7.23 -2.73 -1.28
N SER A 381 7.71 -1.58 -1.72
CA SER A 381 6.91 -0.40 -2.04
C SER A 381 5.80 -0.69 -3.04
N GLN A 382 6.11 -1.49 -4.06
CA GLN A 382 5.17 -1.83 -5.10
C GLN A 382 3.98 -2.66 -4.59
N ARG A 383 4.21 -3.62 -3.68
CA ARG A 383 3.12 -4.39 -3.06
C ARG A 383 2.28 -3.53 -2.12
N CYS A 384 2.89 -2.53 -1.47
CA CYS A 384 2.16 -1.52 -0.71
C CYS A 384 1.22 -0.73 -1.62
N ILE A 385 1.71 -0.23 -2.77
CA ILE A 385 0.90 0.51 -3.75
C ILE A 385 -0.25 -0.36 -4.28
N ASP A 386 0.06 -1.58 -4.73
CA ASP A 386 -0.94 -2.52 -5.25
C ASP A 386 -2.09 -2.77 -4.27
N CYS A 387 -1.78 -2.82 -2.97
CA CYS A 387 -2.78 -3.03 -1.93
C CYS A 387 -3.56 -1.75 -1.60
N HIS A 388 -2.92 -0.58 -1.62
CA HIS A 388 -3.47 0.68 -1.11
C HIS A 388 -4.06 1.61 -2.18
N MET A 389 -3.76 1.40 -3.47
CA MET A 389 -4.30 2.22 -4.58
C MET A 389 -5.83 2.20 -4.64
N GLY A 390 -6.44 1.09 -4.19
CA GLY A 390 -7.90 0.92 -4.12
C GLY A 390 -8.53 1.38 -2.80
N SER A 391 -7.83 2.18 -1.97
CA SER A 391 -8.38 2.68 -0.70
C SER A 391 -9.72 3.42 -0.89
N GLU A 392 -10.67 3.20 0.03
CA GLU A 392 -12.06 3.67 -0.11
C GLU A 392 -12.15 5.20 -0.22
N GLY A 393 -11.31 5.91 0.55
CA GLY A 393 -11.23 7.37 0.53
C GLY A 393 -10.22 7.94 -0.45
N GLN A 394 -9.60 7.12 -1.31
CA GLN A 394 -8.53 7.51 -2.24
C GLN A 394 -7.48 8.39 -1.55
N ASN A 395 -7.01 7.92 -0.39
CA ASN A 395 -6.11 8.63 0.53
C ASN A 395 -4.93 7.73 0.98
N PHE A 396 -4.76 6.60 0.31
CA PHE A 396 -3.76 5.56 0.62
C PHE A 396 -3.93 4.89 1.99
N VAL A 397 -5.03 5.11 2.71
CA VAL A 397 -5.29 4.51 4.02
C VAL A 397 -6.24 3.32 3.91
N LEU A 398 -5.90 2.21 4.57
CA LEU A 398 -6.76 1.04 4.73
C LEU A 398 -7.03 0.79 6.22
N GLY A 399 -8.24 0.36 6.55
CA GLY A 399 -8.60 -0.05 7.92
C GLY A 399 -8.96 1.10 8.86
N PHE A 400 -8.80 2.36 8.47
CA PHE A 400 -9.37 3.52 9.17
C PHE A 400 -10.53 4.07 8.34
N SER A 401 -11.70 3.44 8.47
CA SER A 401 -12.94 3.83 7.77
C SER A 401 -14.13 3.72 8.74
N PRO A 402 -15.26 4.37 8.46
CA PRO A 402 -16.41 4.32 9.36
C PRO A 402 -16.85 2.87 9.70
N LEU A 403 -16.94 2.00 8.69
CA LEU A 403 -17.23 0.57 8.87
C LEU A 403 -16.20 -0.13 9.78
N GLN A 404 -14.91 0.17 9.62
CA GLN A 404 -13.86 -0.51 10.37
C GLN A 404 -13.74 -0.01 11.82
N LEU A 405 -14.03 1.27 12.08
CA LEU A 405 -14.01 1.82 13.43
C LEU A 405 -15.24 1.44 14.25
N HIS A 406 -16.37 1.13 13.61
CA HIS A 406 -17.59 0.68 14.25
C HIS A 406 -17.48 -0.78 14.71
N ARG A 407 -16.74 -0.98 15.81
CA ARG A 407 -16.53 -2.29 16.44
C ARG A 407 -17.80 -2.83 17.06
N ARG A 408 -18.06 -4.13 16.88
CA ARG A 408 -19.27 -4.78 17.40
C ARG A 408 -19.01 -5.93 18.36
N GLY A 409 -20.08 -6.36 19.04
CA GLY A 409 -20.07 -7.45 20.01
C GLY A 409 -19.79 -8.81 19.39
N PHE A 410 -19.58 -9.83 20.24
CA PHE A 410 -19.48 -11.21 19.79
C PHE A 410 -20.80 -11.67 19.14
N GLY A 411 -20.74 -12.27 17.95
CA GLY A 411 -21.91 -12.73 17.20
C GLY A 411 -22.60 -11.64 16.36
N GLU A 412 -22.18 -10.39 16.47
CA GLU A 412 -22.68 -9.30 15.63
C GLU A 412 -21.80 -9.11 14.39
N GLY A 413 -22.38 -8.70 13.27
CA GLY A 413 -21.61 -8.32 12.09
C GLY A 413 -20.77 -9.39 11.43
N GLY A 414 -21.11 -10.65 11.66
CA GLY A 414 -20.32 -11.79 11.20
C GLY A 414 -19.03 -12.02 12.01
N ARG A 415 -18.97 -11.50 13.25
CA ARG A 415 -17.83 -11.65 14.14
C ARG A 415 -17.96 -12.90 15.02
N GLU A 416 -16.92 -13.74 15.02
CA GLU A 416 -16.82 -14.94 15.86
C GLU A 416 -15.77 -14.82 16.97
N THR A 417 -15.21 -13.63 17.17
CA THR A 417 -14.18 -13.36 18.18
C THR A 417 -14.72 -12.41 19.24
N PRO A 418 -14.41 -12.60 20.54
CA PRO A 418 -14.83 -11.65 21.57
C PRO A 418 -14.32 -10.23 21.32
N THR A 419 -14.99 -9.26 21.93
CA THR A 419 -14.62 -7.84 21.93
C THR A 419 -14.78 -7.31 23.36
N VAL A 420 -13.97 -6.33 23.73
CA VAL A 420 -14.00 -5.65 25.03
C VAL A 420 -14.67 -4.27 24.93
N MET A 421 -15.13 -3.70 26.05
CA MET A 421 -15.96 -2.48 26.00
C MET A 421 -15.21 -1.27 25.44
N ASN A 422 -13.92 -1.14 25.75
CA ASN A 422 -13.05 -0.12 25.17
C ASN A 422 -12.72 -0.36 23.68
N GLU A 423 -13.08 -1.48 23.08
CA GLU A 423 -13.05 -1.61 21.62
C GLU A 423 -14.38 -1.16 21.01
N ILE A 424 -15.51 -1.52 21.62
CA ILE A 424 -16.87 -1.17 21.16
C ILE A 424 -17.07 0.35 21.16
N ASN A 425 -16.75 1.04 22.26
CA ASN A 425 -16.99 2.48 22.37
C ASN A 425 -15.87 3.37 21.74
N GLN A 426 -15.04 2.82 20.85
CA GLN A 426 -13.92 3.54 20.24
C GLN A 426 -14.34 4.78 19.44
N VAL A 427 -15.45 4.69 18.72
CA VAL A 427 -16.01 5.80 17.96
C VAL A 427 -16.31 7.00 18.88
N GLU A 428 -17.06 6.78 19.96
CA GLU A 428 -17.34 7.84 20.94
C GLU A 428 -16.06 8.42 21.53
N ARG A 429 -15.07 7.58 21.84
CA ARG A 429 -13.80 8.08 22.36
C ARG A 429 -13.11 8.99 21.36
N PHE A 430 -13.08 8.62 20.08
CA PHE A 430 -12.44 9.44 19.05
C PHE A 430 -13.19 10.75 18.78
N GLN A 431 -14.51 10.76 18.95
CA GLN A 431 -15.29 12.00 18.97
C GLN A 431 -14.93 12.87 20.19
N LYS A 432 -14.87 12.29 21.39
CA LYS A 432 -14.48 12.98 22.63
C LYS A 432 -13.05 13.51 22.59
N TYR A 433 -12.13 12.81 21.93
CA TYR A 433 -10.76 13.26 21.68
C TYR A 433 -10.68 14.37 20.61
N GLY A 434 -11.78 14.62 19.88
CA GLY A 434 -11.80 15.54 18.75
C GLY A 434 -10.97 15.05 17.57
N LEU A 435 -10.92 13.74 17.31
CA LEU A 435 -10.20 13.14 16.17
C LEU A 435 -11.11 12.90 14.95
N ILE A 436 -12.41 12.73 15.19
CA ILE A 436 -13.42 12.52 14.15
C ILE A 436 -14.53 13.55 14.32
N GLU A 437 -14.96 14.15 13.20
CA GLU A 437 -16.07 15.10 13.15
C GLU A 437 -17.12 14.73 12.09
N ASN A 438 -18.27 15.42 12.13
CA ASN A 438 -19.41 15.22 11.22
C ASN A 438 -19.96 13.79 11.19
N SER A 439 -19.72 13.03 12.26
CA SER A 439 -20.19 11.65 12.36
C SER A 439 -21.71 11.58 12.48
N PRO A 440 -22.34 10.53 11.93
CA PRO A 440 -23.74 10.26 12.18
C PRO A 440 -23.97 9.86 13.64
N ALA A 441 -25.23 9.86 14.07
CA ALA A 441 -25.62 9.27 15.36
C ALA A 441 -25.21 7.78 15.39
N GLU A 442 -24.91 7.23 16.57
CA GLU A 442 -24.39 5.85 16.74
C GLU A 442 -25.19 4.80 15.95
N LYS A 443 -26.53 4.85 16.03
CA LYS A 443 -27.44 3.95 15.32
C LYS A 443 -27.33 3.99 13.78
N ASP A 444 -26.79 5.07 13.23
CA ASP A 444 -26.67 5.34 11.80
C ASP A 444 -25.23 5.11 11.30
N TRP A 445 -24.32 4.62 12.16
CA TRP A 445 -23.00 4.20 11.72
C TRP A 445 -23.09 3.00 10.77
N PRO A 446 -22.27 2.97 9.71
CA PRO A 446 -22.37 1.93 8.70
C PRO A 446 -22.05 0.55 9.29
N VAL A 447 -22.85 -0.43 8.87
CA VAL A 447 -22.67 -1.85 9.19
C VAL A 447 -22.72 -2.65 7.90
N LEU A 448 -21.89 -3.70 7.80
CA LEU A 448 -21.68 -4.42 6.55
C LEU A 448 -23.00 -4.89 5.92
N GLU A 449 -23.89 -5.47 6.71
CA GLU A 449 -25.16 -6.06 6.30
C GLU A 449 -26.21 -5.07 5.74
N SER A 450 -26.01 -3.76 5.90
CA SER A 450 -26.93 -2.72 5.41
C SER A 450 -26.31 -1.74 4.41
N MET A 451 -25.01 -1.90 4.09
CA MET A 451 -24.28 -0.97 3.22
C MET A 451 -24.59 -1.12 1.73
N GLY A 452 -25.12 -2.26 1.30
CA GLY A 452 -25.45 -2.55 -0.09
C GLY A 452 -26.95 -2.60 -0.37
N THR A 453 -27.31 -2.68 -1.65
CA THR A 453 -28.71 -2.92 -2.06
C THR A 453 -29.16 -4.35 -1.81
N SER A 454 -28.20 -5.28 -1.69
CA SER A 454 -28.41 -6.69 -1.38
C SER A 454 -27.98 -6.98 0.04
N ARG A 455 -28.63 -7.97 0.67
CA ARG A 455 -28.32 -8.44 2.03
C ARG A 455 -27.76 -9.86 1.99
N ALA A 456 -27.05 -10.23 3.04
CA ALA A 456 -26.65 -11.63 3.24
C ALA A 456 -27.89 -12.54 3.28
N ARG A 457 -27.81 -13.71 2.65
CA ARG A 457 -28.83 -14.77 2.66
C ARG A 457 -28.93 -15.42 4.03
N ASN A 458 -27.79 -15.56 4.72
CA ASN A 458 -27.71 -16.12 6.06
C ASN A 458 -26.42 -15.68 6.76
N GLU A 459 -26.29 -16.09 8.02
CA GLU A 459 -25.15 -15.78 8.91
C GLU A 459 -23.80 -16.25 8.33
N HIS A 460 -23.76 -17.39 7.61
CA HIS A 460 -22.53 -17.89 7.00
C HIS A 460 -22.02 -16.96 5.89
N GLU A 461 -22.93 -16.42 5.08
CA GLU A 461 -22.59 -15.41 4.07
C GLU A 461 -22.10 -14.10 4.70
N LEU A 462 -22.73 -13.65 5.79
CA LEU A 462 -22.30 -12.45 6.51
C LEU A 462 -20.87 -12.61 7.04
N ARG A 463 -20.55 -13.75 7.67
CA ARG A 463 -19.22 -14.05 8.22
C ARG A 463 -18.16 -14.16 7.12
N ALA A 464 -18.46 -14.86 6.03
CA ALA A 464 -17.56 -14.94 4.88
C ALA A 464 -17.31 -13.55 4.24
N SER A 465 -18.37 -12.73 4.16
CA SER A 465 -18.28 -11.37 3.62
C SER A 465 -17.47 -10.44 4.52
N GLY A 466 -17.61 -10.54 5.85
CA GLY A 466 -16.76 -9.80 6.79
C GLY A 466 -15.27 -10.15 6.60
N TYR A 467 -14.95 -11.43 6.45
CA TYR A 467 -13.59 -11.85 6.11
C TYR A 467 -13.12 -11.26 4.77
N MET A 468 -13.93 -11.34 3.72
CA MET A 468 -13.62 -10.80 2.40
C MET A 468 -13.47 -9.27 2.41
N ALA A 469 -14.23 -8.54 3.23
CA ALA A 469 -14.11 -7.09 3.40
C ALA A 469 -12.73 -6.67 3.93
N GLY A 470 -12.17 -7.44 4.88
CA GLY A 470 -10.84 -7.18 5.44
C GLY A 470 -9.65 -7.79 4.67
N ASN A 471 -9.89 -8.74 3.76
CA ASN A 471 -8.82 -9.57 3.16
C ASN A 471 -8.84 -9.65 1.63
N CYS A 472 -9.96 -9.32 0.97
CA CYS A 472 -10.12 -9.45 -0.48
C CYS A 472 -10.51 -8.11 -1.13
N ALA A 473 -11.35 -7.32 -0.48
CA ALA A 473 -11.93 -6.08 -1.02
C ALA A 473 -10.89 -5.01 -1.39
N HIS A 474 -9.73 -4.99 -0.73
CA HIS A 474 -8.65 -4.03 -1.03
C HIS A 474 -8.13 -4.17 -2.47
N CYS A 475 -8.09 -5.38 -3.01
CA CYS A 475 -7.73 -5.63 -4.41
C CYS A 475 -8.96 -5.71 -5.31
N HIS A 476 -10.06 -6.29 -4.81
CA HIS A 476 -11.31 -6.50 -5.53
C HIS A 476 -12.30 -5.35 -5.31
N ASN A 477 -11.94 -4.14 -5.76
CA ASN A 477 -12.82 -2.97 -5.78
C ASN A 477 -12.55 -2.15 -7.06
N PRO A 478 -13.44 -1.22 -7.47
CA PRO A 478 -13.31 -0.48 -8.72
C PRO A 478 -11.99 0.25 -8.98
N ASN A 479 -11.25 0.58 -7.93
CA ASN A 479 -9.95 1.27 -8.00
C ASN A 479 -8.77 0.36 -7.60
N GLY A 480 -9.04 -0.92 -7.32
CA GLY A 480 -8.07 -1.89 -6.82
C GLY A 480 -7.41 -2.70 -7.93
N LEU A 481 -6.29 -3.35 -7.59
CA LEU A 481 -5.45 -4.11 -8.51
C LEU A 481 -6.21 -5.16 -9.37
N ALA A 482 -7.25 -5.78 -8.82
CA ALA A 482 -7.99 -6.85 -9.49
C ALA A 482 -9.10 -6.34 -10.42
N PHE A 483 -9.46 -5.05 -10.36
CA PHE A 483 -10.54 -4.43 -11.15
C PHE A 483 -9.97 -3.40 -12.13
N THR A 484 -8.83 -3.68 -12.77
CA THR A 484 -8.38 -2.76 -13.84
C THR A 484 -9.18 -3.06 -15.11
N LYS A 485 -9.60 -2.01 -15.83
CA LYS A 485 -10.42 -2.11 -17.05
C LYS A 485 -9.77 -3.00 -18.11
N GLU A 486 -8.44 -3.09 -18.08
CA GLU A 486 -7.60 -3.86 -19.01
C GLU A 486 -7.69 -5.37 -18.77
N ASN A 487 -7.96 -5.82 -17.54
CA ASN A 487 -7.92 -7.23 -17.18
C ASN A 487 -9.25 -7.97 -17.36
N GLY A 488 -10.38 -7.25 -17.51
CA GLY A 488 -11.71 -7.84 -17.69
C GLY A 488 -12.24 -8.62 -16.48
N VAL A 489 -11.56 -8.56 -15.33
CA VAL A 489 -12.00 -9.16 -14.06
C VAL A 489 -12.84 -8.13 -13.30
N THR A 490 -14.10 -8.46 -13.02
CA THR A 490 -15.11 -7.51 -12.50
C THR A 490 -15.65 -7.88 -11.12
N LEU A 491 -14.98 -8.78 -10.39
CA LEU A 491 -15.42 -9.14 -9.05
C LEU A 491 -15.20 -7.97 -8.09
N ASN A 492 -16.28 -7.27 -7.75
CA ASN A 492 -16.31 -6.18 -6.79
C ASN A 492 -16.78 -6.70 -5.43
N LEU A 493 -15.87 -6.70 -4.45
CA LEU A 493 -16.08 -7.13 -3.06
C LEU A 493 -16.08 -5.93 -2.09
N THR A 494 -16.26 -4.71 -2.57
CA THR A 494 -16.51 -3.56 -1.67
C THR A 494 -17.72 -3.84 -0.78
N ALA A 495 -17.71 -3.31 0.45
CA ALA A 495 -18.78 -3.54 1.42
C ALA A 495 -20.19 -3.23 0.87
N GLY A 496 -20.34 -2.23 -0.01
CA GLY A 496 -21.62 -1.92 -0.65
C GLY A 496 -22.05 -2.86 -1.79
N SER A 497 -21.16 -3.72 -2.30
CA SER A 497 -21.44 -4.65 -3.41
C SER A 497 -21.25 -6.13 -3.04
N ILE A 498 -20.68 -6.42 -1.88
CA ILE A 498 -20.22 -7.76 -1.50
C ILE A 498 -21.33 -8.83 -1.45
N PHE A 499 -22.59 -8.44 -1.23
CA PHE A 499 -23.74 -9.35 -1.27
C PHE A 499 -24.45 -9.40 -2.63
N GLY A 500 -24.08 -8.51 -3.56
CA GLY A 500 -24.79 -8.32 -4.83
C GLY A 500 -24.08 -8.90 -6.05
N PHE A 501 -22.86 -9.44 -5.92
CA PHE A 501 -22.16 -10.01 -7.06
C PHE A 501 -22.81 -11.32 -7.52
N ASN A 502 -22.86 -11.53 -8.84
CA ASN A 502 -23.52 -12.68 -9.41
C ASN A 502 -22.67 -13.95 -9.23
N THR A 503 -23.02 -14.76 -8.23
CA THR A 503 -22.40 -16.06 -7.92
C THR A 503 -22.52 -17.10 -9.02
N LYS A 504 -23.47 -16.94 -9.95
CA LYS A 504 -23.75 -17.85 -11.07
C LYS A 504 -22.95 -17.51 -12.33
N VAL A 505 -22.12 -16.47 -12.31
CA VAL A 505 -21.22 -16.18 -13.43
C VAL A 505 -20.15 -17.25 -13.51
N ARG A 506 -19.85 -17.69 -14.74
CA ARG A 506 -18.75 -18.61 -15.00
C ARG A 506 -17.42 -17.88 -14.86
N SER A 507 -16.42 -18.56 -14.27
CA SER A 507 -15.08 -17.99 -14.16
C SER A 507 -14.50 -17.68 -15.54
N THR A 508 -13.90 -16.51 -15.70
CA THR A 508 -13.17 -16.15 -16.92
C THR A 508 -11.86 -16.93 -17.06
N GLN A 509 -11.31 -17.45 -15.96
CA GLN A 509 -10.11 -18.30 -15.97
C GLN A 509 -10.46 -19.77 -16.26
N ILE A 510 -11.60 -20.25 -15.75
CA ILE A 510 -12.06 -21.63 -15.92
C ILE A 510 -13.56 -21.62 -16.26
N PRO A 511 -13.94 -21.44 -17.55
CA PRO A 511 -15.34 -21.26 -17.96
C PRO A 511 -16.27 -22.42 -17.58
N THR A 512 -15.73 -23.61 -17.35
CA THR A 512 -16.52 -24.77 -16.90
C THR A 512 -17.06 -24.62 -15.48
N ARG A 513 -16.49 -23.73 -14.66
CA ARG A 513 -16.87 -23.54 -13.25
C ARG A 513 -17.67 -22.26 -13.03
N LEU A 514 -18.64 -22.34 -12.12
CA LEU A 514 -19.31 -21.16 -11.57
C LEU A 514 -18.38 -20.48 -10.55
N LEU A 515 -18.62 -19.19 -10.30
CA LEU A 515 -17.92 -18.48 -9.24
C LEU A 515 -18.23 -19.14 -7.88
N VAL A 516 -19.51 -19.44 -7.63
CA VAL A 516 -19.98 -20.29 -6.53
C VAL A 516 -21.04 -21.27 -7.04
N HIS A 517 -20.88 -22.56 -6.75
CA HIS A 517 -21.83 -23.58 -7.13
C HIS A 517 -23.09 -23.53 -6.26
N GLN A 518 -24.26 -23.55 -6.90
CA GLN A 518 -25.54 -23.31 -6.22
C GLN A 518 -26.09 -24.53 -5.47
N ASN A 519 -25.45 -25.70 -5.58
CA ASN A 519 -25.75 -26.88 -4.75
C ASN A 519 -24.77 -27.05 -3.58
N GLY A 520 -23.94 -26.04 -3.30
CA GLY A 520 -22.92 -26.11 -2.25
C GLY A 520 -21.73 -27.03 -2.54
N THR A 521 -21.50 -27.38 -3.81
CA THR A 521 -20.32 -28.14 -4.22
C THR A 521 -19.07 -27.27 -4.17
N LEU A 522 -18.15 -27.58 -3.25
CA LEU A 522 -16.91 -26.83 -3.09
C LEU A 522 -16.01 -26.95 -4.32
N ASP A 523 -15.83 -28.15 -4.87
CA ASP A 523 -14.91 -28.39 -6.00
C ASP A 523 -15.34 -27.76 -7.33
N GLU A 524 -16.64 -27.47 -7.48
CA GLU A 524 -17.19 -26.78 -8.65
C GLU A 524 -17.23 -25.26 -8.49
N SER A 525 -16.90 -24.75 -7.28
CA SER A 525 -16.88 -23.33 -6.97
C SER A 525 -15.49 -22.73 -7.23
N HIS A 526 -15.37 -21.82 -8.19
CA HIS A 526 -14.07 -21.24 -8.54
C HIS A 526 -13.43 -20.47 -7.38
N ILE A 527 -14.21 -19.71 -6.62
CA ILE A 527 -13.67 -18.95 -5.48
C ILE A 527 -13.06 -19.86 -4.40
N TRP A 528 -13.66 -21.04 -4.18
CA TRP A 528 -13.15 -22.05 -3.26
C TRP A 528 -11.78 -22.54 -3.72
N ARG A 529 -11.69 -23.02 -4.96
CA ARG A 529 -10.45 -23.59 -5.52
C ARG A 529 -9.30 -22.57 -5.44
N LYS A 530 -9.54 -21.28 -5.69
CA LYS A 530 -8.51 -20.22 -5.62
C LYS A 530 -7.88 -20.05 -4.23
N ILE A 531 -8.59 -20.43 -3.16
CA ILE A 531 -8.09 -20.35 -1.79
C ILE A 531 -7.71 -21.73 -1.22
N SER A 532 -8.34 -22.83 -1.65
CA SER A 532 -8.16 -24.15 -1.05
C SER A 532 -7.11 -25.03 -1.74
N ASP A 533 -6.99 -24.93 -3.06
CA ASP A 533 -6.11 -25.80 -3.83
C ASP A 533 -4.64 -25.45 -3.61
N SER A 534 -3.79 -26.46 -3.48
CA SER A 534 -2.34 -26.28 -3.56
C SER A 534 -1.93 -25.63 -4.90
N SER A 535 -0.77 -24.98 -4.92
CA SER A 535 -0.18 -24.48 -6.15
C SER A 535 -0.08 -25.55 -7.25
N GLN A 536 0.20 -26.80 -6.87
CA GLN A 536 0.27 -27.93 -7.80
C GLN A 536 -1.11 -28.25 -8.41
N GLN A 537 -2.17 -28.24 -7.60
CA GLN A 537 -3.54 -28.51 -8.05
C GLN A 537 -4.15 -27.37 -8.87
N LEU A 538 -3.74 -26.13 -8.59
CA LEU A 538 -4.07 -24.99 -9.44
C LEU A 538 -3.30 -24.99 -10.76
N GLY A 539 -2.19 -25.73 -10.83
CA GLY A 539 -1.11 -25.54 -11.81
C GLY A 539 -0.59 -24.09 -11.89
N LEU A 540 -0.85 -23.31 -10.84
CA LEU A 540 -0.35 -21.95 -10.65
C LEU A 540 0.52 -21.95 -9.40
N THR A 541 1.68 -21.33 -9.47
CA THR A 541 2.65 -21.34 -8.36
C THR A 541 2.25 -20.52 -7.12
N SER A 542 1.10 -19.84 -7.15
CA SER A 542 0.61 -19.02 -6.03
C SER A 542 -0.89 -19.15 -5.82
N GLN A 543 -1.26 -19.14 -4.54
CA GLN A 543 -2.63 -19.06 -4.06
C GLN A 543 -3.03 -17.60 -3.81
N MET A 544 -4.33 -17.35 -3.63
CA MET A 544 -4.83 -16.05 -3.15
C MET A 544 -4.80 -16.01 -1.60
N PRO A 545 -4.48 -14.86 -0.99
CA PRO A 545 -4.16 -13.57 -1.61
C PRO A 545 -2.69 -13.46 -2.07
N MET A 546 -2.44 -12.86 -3.24
CA MET A 546 -1.10 -12.78 -3.86
C MET A 546 -0.10 -11.84 -3.16
N ASN A 547 -0.59 -10.86 -2.38
CA ASN A 547 0.22 -9.82 -1.74
C ASN A 547 0.38 -10.02 -0.22
N THR A 548 -0.03 -11.16 0.31
CA THR A 548 0.16 -11.55 1.71
C THR A 548 1.02 -12.82 1.78
N PRO A 549 2.01 -12.91 2.68
CA PRO A 549 2.84 -14.09 2.78
C PRO A 549 2.05 -15.31 3.29
N GLY A 550 2.43 -16.50 2.79
CA GLY A 550 1.89 -17.80 3.22
C GLY A 550 0.79 -18.38 2.31
N GLY A 551 0.52 -19.68 2.47
CA GLY A 551 -0.69 -20.35 2.00
C GLY A 551 -1.96 -19.95 2.78
N PRO A 552 -3.12 -20.60 2.54
CA PRO A 552 -4.42 -20.05 2.92
C PRO A 552 -4.61 -19.95 4.43
N ASP A 553 -5.21 -18.84 4.87
CA ASP A 553 -5.78 -18.72 6.22
C ASP A 553 -6.82 -19.84 6.42
N CYS A 554 -6.63 -20.70 7.42
CA CYS A 554 -7.61 -21.74 7.74
C CYS A 554 -9.00 -21.14 8.02
N ARG A 555 -9.09 -19.89 8.51
CA ARG A 555 -10.36 -19.19 8.68
C ARG A 555 -11.02 -18.89 7.34
N ALA A 556 -10.27 -18.53 6.30
CA ALA A 556 -10.82 -18.36 4.96
C ALA A 556 -11.47 -19.66 4.47
N LEU A 557 -10.77 -20.79 4.62
CA LEU A 557 -11.29 -22.11 4.24
C LEU A 557 -12.54 -22.47 5.03
N ARG A 558 -12.57 -22.19 6.33
CA ARG A 558 -13.77 -22.44 7.14
C ARG A 558 -14.93 -21.54 6.70
N LEU A 559 -14.73 -20.23 6.68
CA LEU A 559 -15.81 -19.26 6.46
C LEU A 559 -16.38 -19.35 5.04
N VAL A 560 -15.52 -19.36 4.02
CA VAL A 560 -15.95 -19.49 2.62
C VAL A 560 -16.54 -20.88 2.37
N GLY A 561 -15.97 -21.93 2.98
CA GLY A 561 -16.51 -23.28 2.89
C GLY A 561 -17.93 -23.36 3.44
N LYS A 562 -18.16 -22.86 4.66
CA LYS A 562 -19.50 -22.80 5.27
C LYS A 562 -20.48 -21.98 4.44
N TRP A 563 -20.07 -20.83 3.92
CA TRP A 563 -20.92 -20.02 3.03
C TRP A 563 -21.31 -20.75 1.73
N ILE A 564 -20.39 -21.49 1.11
CA ILE A 564 -20.70 -22.26 -0.09
C ILE A 564 -21.63 -23.43 0.28
N ARG A 565 -21.32 -24.17 1.34
CA ARG A 565 -22.16 -25.28 1.82
C ARG A 565 -23.57 -24.82 2.21
N SER A 566 -23.76 -23.56 2.60
CA SER A 566 -25.08 -23.01 2.91
C SER A 566 -26.00 -22.84 1.69
N PHE A 567 -25.48 -22.95 0.46
CA PHE A 567 -26.32 -23.11 -0.73
C PHE A 567 -27.01 -24.48 -0.81
N GLU A 568 -26.46 -25.51 -0.16
CA GLU A 568 -27.12 -26.81 0.00
C GLU A 568 -28.14 -26.75 1.14
N SER A 569 -27.69 -26.39 2.34
CA SER A 569 -28.52 -26.12 3.52
C SER A 569 -27.68 -25.50 4.64
N ASP A 570 -28.32 -24.85 5.61
CA ASP A 570 -27.61 -24.36 6.81
C ASP A 570 -27.01 -25.52 7.62
N GLN A 571 -27.66 -26.69 7.66
CA GLN A 571 -27.11 -27.88 8.31
C GLN A 571 -25.81 -28.35 7.63
N ALA A 572 -25.77 -28.37 6.29
CA ALA A 572 -24.56 -28.70 5.55
C ALA A 572 -23.39 -27.72 5.81
N ALA A 573 -23.71 -26.46 6.12
CA ALA A 573 -22.71 -25.47 6.55
C ALA A 573 -22.25 -25.70 7.99
N LEU A 574 -23.14 -26.06 8.91
CA LEU A 574 -22.80 -26.38 10.30
C LEU A 574 -21.91 -27.63 10.40
N ASP A 575 -22.21 -28.66 9.60
CA ASP A 575 -21.47 -29.93 9.58
C ASP A 575 -20.10 -29.83 8.89
N TYR A 576 -19.85 -28.75 8.16
CA TYR A 576 -18.61 -28.57 7.42
C TYR A 576 -17.48 -28.01 8.28
N GLU A 577 -16.35 -28.74 8.32
CA GLU A 577 -15.09 -28.23 8.85
C GLU A 577 -13.93 -28.60 7.90
N PRO A 578 -13.06 -27.65 7.52
CA PRO A 578 -11.95 -27.94 6.63
C PRO A 578 -10.85 -28.73 7.35
N ASN A 579 -10.22 -29.68 6.66
CA ASN A 579 -9.03 -30.37 7.16
C ASN A 579 -7.76 -29.49 7.03
N CYS A 580 -7.71 -28.41 7.81
CA CYS A 580 -6.57 -27.47 7.82
C CYS A 580 -5.65 -27.78 9.02
N LYS A 581 -4.58 -28.55 8.78
CA LYS A 581 -3.67 -29.03 9.86
C LYS A 581 -2.21 -28.57 9.73
N LYS A 582 -1.78 -27.98 8.62
CA LYS A 582 -0.39 -27.53 8.42
C LYS A 582 -0.30 -26.02 8.44
N GLU A 583 0.73 -25.50 9.11
CA GLU A 583 1.20 -24.13 8.88
C GLU A 583 1.45 -23.95 7.38
N PRO A 584 0.99 -22.83 6.79
CA PRO A 584 1.12 -22.62 5.37
C PRO A 584 2.58 -22.68 4.92
N GLU A 585 2.85 -23.40 3.82
CA GLU A 585 4.14 -23.33 3.12
C GLU A 585 4.40 -21.85 2.77
N PHE A 586 5.56 -21.34 3.18
CA PHE A 586 5.92 -19.95 2.88
C PHE A 586 6.32 -19.86 1.42
N LYS A 587 5.50 -19.18 0.61
CA LYS A 587 5.81 -18.85 -0.79
C LYS A 587 5.86 -17.35 -0.94
N TRP A 588 6.99 -16.87 -1.44
CA TRP A 588 7.18 -15.45 -1.73
C TRP A 588 7.94 -15.32 -3.05
N ILE A 589 7.31 -14.66 -4.02
CA ILE A 589 7.90 -14.38 -5.32
C ILE A 589 8.22 -12.89 -5.32
N ASP A 590 9.48 -12.54 -5.52
CA ASP A 590 9.93 -11.16 -5.56
C ASP A 590 9.27 -10.38 -6.72
N GLN A 591 8.60 -9.27 -6.40
CA GLN A 591 7.93 -8.40 -7.38
C GLN A 591 8.82 -7.22 -7.77
N ASP A 592 9.88 -7.53 -8.50
CA ASP A 592 10.78 -6.54 -9.09
C ASP A 592 10.53 -6.44 -10.60
N PHE A 593 9.78 -5.41 -11.02
CA PHE A 593 9.50 -5.10 -12.42
C PHE A 593 10.43 -4.02 -13.02
N THR A 594 11.32 -3.44 -12.21
CA THR A 594 12.21 -2.35 -12.64
C THR A 594 13.26 -2.83 -13.63
N THR A 595 13.81 -1.96 -14.48
CA THR A 595 14.87 -2.33 -15.42
C THR A 595 16.15 -1.59 -15.04
N VAL A 596 17.29 -2.29 -15.05
CA VAL A 596 18.60 -1.67 -14.80
C VAL A 596 18.85 -0.63 -15.91
N THR A 597 19.05 0.63 -15.54
CA THR A 597 19.22 1.72 -16.51
C THR A 597 20.65 1.82 -17.04
N SER A 598 21.63 1.24 -16.34
CA SER A 598 23.06 1.35 -16.65
C SER A 598 23.64 0.19 -17.47
N ASP A 599 22.91 -0.90 -17.66
CA ASP A 599 23.41 -2.08 -18.38
C ASP A 599 23.13 -2.00 -19.88
N ALA A 600 24.04 -2.55 -20.68
CA ALA A 600 23.79 -2.77 -22.11
C ALA A 600 22.55 -3.64 -22.27
N TYR A 601 21.56 -3.16 -23.03
CA TYR A 601 20.34 -3.91 -23.28
C TYR A 601 20.66 -5.26 -23.92
N VAL A 602 20.21 -6.34 -23.28
CA VAL A 602 20.36 -7.70 -23.80
C VAL A 602 19.02 -8.17 -24.38
N PRO A 603 18.95 -8.47 -25.69
CA PRO A 603 17.76 -9.06 -26.29
C PRO A 603 17.40 -10.38 -25.59
N ARG A 604 16.11 -10.62 -25.35
CA ARG A 604 15.63 -11.89 -24.77
C ARG A 604 16.10 -13.14 -25.51
N ARG A 605 16.36 -13.00 -26.81
CA ARG A 605 17.02 -14.00 -27.65
C ARG A 605 18.36 -13.41 -28.14
N PRO A 606 19.46 -13.61 -27.39
CA PRO A 606 20.77 -13.10 -27.80
C PRO A 606 21.25 -13.71 -29.13
N ASP A 607 20.74 -14.89 -29.47
CA ASP A 607 20.94 -15.60 -30.72
C ASP A 607 20.08 -15.06 -31.88
N TRP A 608 19.42 -13.91 -31.76
CA TRP A 608 18.50 -13.39 -32.79
C TRP A 608 19.13 -13.23 -34.16
N ASN A 609 20.43 -12.94 -34.24
CA ASN A 609 21.14 -12.77 -35.51
C ASN A 609 21.80 -14.08 -36.01
N ASP A 610 21.72 -15.17 -35.26
CA ASP A 610 22.26 -16.45 -35.68
C ASP A 610 21.52 -16.97 -36.93
N PRO A 611 22.22 -17.38 -38.01
CA PRO A 611 21.57 -17.83 -39.24
C PRO A 611 20.72 -19.10 -39.11
N ALA A 612 20.98 -19.95 -38.11
CA ALA A 612 20.30 -21.24 -37.92
C ALA A 612 19.29 -21.22 -36.78
N ALA A 613 19.61 -20.57 -35.66
CA ALA A 613 18.81 -20.55 -34.44
C ALA A 613 18.03 -19.25 -34.22
N GLY A 614 18.42 -18.18 -34.92
CA GLY A 614 17.90 -16.82 -34.77
C GLY A 614 16.64 -16.56 -35.60
N MET A 615 16.49 -15.30 -35.98
CA MET A 615 15.38 -14.82 -36.80
C MET A 615 15.53 -15.28 -38.25
N PRO A 616 14.55 -16.01 -38.82
CA PRO A 616 14.63 -16.51 -40.19
C PRO A 616 14.74 -15.40 -41.24
N SER A 617 15.28 -15.76 -42.42
CA SER A 617 15.42 -14.83 -43.55
C SER A 617 14.08 -14.27 -44.04
N THR A 618 13.00 -15.02 -43.92
CA THR A 618 11.62 -14.56 -44.23
C THR A 618 11.25 -13.31 -43.44
N PHE A 619 11.66 -13.20 -42.18
CA PHE A 619 11.45 -12.02 -41.35
C PHE A 619 12.47 -10.91 -41.66
N LYS A 620 13.75 -11.27 -41.85
CA LYS A 620 14.82 -10.31 -42.15
C LYS A 620 14.63 -9.57 -43.48
N ASN A 621 14.00 -10.20 -44.46
CA ASN A 621 13.78 -9.64 -45.80
C ASN A 621 12.61 -8.66 -45.86
N LEU A 622 11.81 -8.54 -44.80
CA LEU A 622 10.69 -7.61 -44.75
C LEU A 622 11.19 -6.21 -44.40
N GLU A 623 10.97 -5.26 -45.31
CA GLU A 623 11.44 -3.89 -45.18
C GLU A 623 10.30 -2.90 -44.97
N LEU A 624 10.57 -1.88 -44.16
CA LEU A 624 9.73 -0.70 -44.03
C LEU A 624 9.87 0.16 -45.29
N THR A 625 8.77 0.29 -46.01
CA THR A 625 8.64 1.13 -47.21
C THR A 625 8.07 2.52 -46.87
N PRO A 626 8.31 3.56 -47.69
CA PRO A 626 7.72 4.89 -47.49
C PRO A 626 6.19 4.90 -47.38
N GLU A 627 5.49 4.07 -48.16
CA GLU A 627 4.02 4.01 -48.14
C GLU A 627 3.51 3.41 -46.84
N LEU A 628 4.16 2.36 -46.33
CA LEU A 628 3.88 1.79 -45.01
C LEU A 628 4.15 2.81 -43.90
N GLN A 629 5.28 3.52 -43.96
CA GLN A 629 5.59 4.56 -42.98
C GLN A 629 4.52 5.66 -42.96
N LYS A 630 4.04 6.08 -44.13
CA LYS A 630 2.91 7.02 -44.24
C LYS A 630 1.64 6.45 -43.62
N ALA A 631 1.30 5.19 -43.93
CA ALA A 631 0.09 4.55 -43.43
C ALA A 631 0.09 4.35 -41.90
N ILE A 632 1.26 4.07 -41.30
CA ILE A 632 1.42 3.93 -39.84
C ILE A 632 1.17 5.26 -39.10
N ASN A 633 1.53 6.38 -39.71
CA ASN A 633 1.43 7.70 -39.11
C ASN A 633 0.07 8.38 -39.34
N GLU A 634 -0.75 7.84 -40.24
CA GLU A 634 -2.03 8.42 -40.58
C GLU A 634 -3.12 7.96 -39.61
N GLU A 635 -3.82 8.91 -38.98
CA GLU A 635 -4.90 8.60 -38.04
C GLU A 635 -6.09 7.95 -38.74
N VAL A 636 -6.71 6.98 -38.04
CA VAL A 636 -7.89 6.26 -38.50
C VAL A 636 -8.98 6.37 -37.45
N ALA A 637 -10.24 6.52 -37.90
CA ALA A 637 -11.39 6.48 -37.01
C ALA A 637 -11.64 5.04 -36.53
N VAL A 638 -11.51 4.79 -35.24
CA VAL A 638 -11.58 3.44 -34.65
C VAL A 638 -12.59 3.31 -33.51
N GLY A 639 -13.45 4.31 -33.34
CA GLY A 639 -14.55 4.27 -32.38
C GLY A 639 -14.95 5.65 -31.88
N TYR A 640 -15.38 5.72 -30.62
CA TYR A 640 -15.75 6.96 -29.96
C TYR A 640 -14.98 7.14 -28.66
N TRP A 641 -14.81 8.40 -28.24
CA TRP A 641 -14.35 8.74 -26.90
C TRP A 641 -15.35 8.23 -25.85
N ASN A 642 -14.81 7.78 -24.72
CA ASN A 642 -15.59 7.51 -23.53
C ASN A 642 -16.06 8.84 -22.96
N LYS A 643 -17.38 8.99 -22.80
CA LYS A 643 -17.96 10.23 -22.28
C LYS A 643 -17.62 10.37 -20.80
N LYS A 644 -17.01 11.49 -20.42
CA LYS A 644 -16.81 11.90 -19.04
C LYS A 644 -17.35 13.31 -18.86
N ASP A 645 -17.83 13.61 -17.65
CA ASP A 645 -18.38 14.95 -17.35
C ASP A 645 -17.34 16.07 -17.43
N ILE A 646 -16.06 15.70 -17.29
CA ILE A 646 -14.90 16.59 -17.43
C ILE A 646 -14.47 16.84 -18.88
N CYS A 647 -15.14 16.23 -19.87
CA CYS A 647 -14.79 16.37 -21.28
C CYS A 647 -15.84 17.17 -22.06
N GLU A 648 -15.38 18.06 -22.94
CA GLU A 648 -16.23 18.85 -23.83
C GLU A 648 -15.77 18.68 -25.28
N PHE A 649 -16.52 17.88 -26.04
CA PHE A 649 -16.17 17.56 -27.43
C PHE A 649 -16.60 18.67 -28.40
N PRO A 650 -15.84 18.91 -29.48
CA PRO A 650 -16.17 19.93 -30.46
C PRO A 650 -17.48 19.58 -31.18
N ASN A 651 -18.30 20.60 -31.50
CA ASN A 651 -19.42 20.39 -32.40
C ASN A 651 -18.90 20.35 -33.85
N LYS A 652 -18.66 19.13 -34.37
CA LYS A 652 -18.08 18.88 -35.70
C LYS A 652 -18.99 17.98 -36.52
N ASP A 653 -19.14 18.26 -37.81
CA ASP A 653 -19.70 17.35 -38.80
C ASP A 653 -18.59 16.68 -39.64
N LEU A 654 -18.88 15.53 -40.24
CA LEU A 654 -17.98 14.83 -41.16
C LEU A 654 -18.54 14.85 -42.58
N ALA A 655 -17.64 15.07 -43.55
CA ALA A 655 -17.93 14.89 -44.97
C ALA A 655 -18.35 13.44 -45.27
N ALA A 656 -19.10 13.23 -46.36
CA ALA A 656 -19.71 11.94 -46.69
C ALA A 656 -18.69 10.79 -46.79
N ASP A 657 -17.51 11.07 -47.35
CA ASP A 657 -16.37 10.16 -47.47
C ASP A 657 -15.68 9.84 -46.12
N GLY A 658 -15.87 10.69 -45.11
CA GLY A 658 -15.41 10.48 -43.73
C GLY A 658 -16.39 9.67 -42.87
N ARG A 659 -17.63 9.45 -43.32
CA ARG A 659 -18.65 8.69 -42.59
C ARG A 659 -18.43 7.19 -42.79
N ARG A 660 -18.58 6.41 -41.71
CA ARG A 660 -18.43 4.94 -41.75
C ARG A 660 -19.73 4.25 -41.36
N PRO A 661 -20.04 3.05 -41.89
CA PRO A 661 -21.28 2.34 -41.55
C PRO A 661 -21.48 2.14 -40.05
N TRP A 662 -20.40 1.89 -39.31
CA TRP A 662 -20.47 1.72 -37.86
C TRP A 662 -20.89 3.00 -37.11
N MET A 663 -20.71 4.19 -37.71
CA MET A 663 -21.11 5.48 -37.15
C MET A 663 -22.61 5.78 -37.34
N MET A 664 -23.31 5.04 -38.21
CA MET A 664 -24.63 5.41 -38.71
C MET A 664 -25.73 4.48 -38.19
N LYS A 665 -26.91 5.03 -37.92
CA LYS A 665 -28.17 4.31 -37.66
C LYS A 665 -29.19 4.77 -38.70
N GLY A 666 -29.26 4.06 -39.83
CA GLY A 666 -29.90 4.58 -41.03
C GLY A 666 -29.10 5.78 -41.55
N ASP A 667 -29.78 6.89 -41.86
CA ASP A 667 -29.13 8.10 -42.37
C ASP A 667 -28.63 9.06 -41.26
N GLN A 668 -28.86 8.72 -39.99
CA GLN A 668 -28.51 9.56 -38.85
C GLN A 668 -27.26 9.04 -38.12
N PRO A 669 -26.38 9.91 -37.59
CA PRO A 669 -25.25 9.49 -36.77
C PRO A 669 -25.71 8.88 -35.44
N LYS A 670 -25.05 7.81 -34.99
CA LYS A 670 -25.29 7.18 -33.67
C LYS A 670 -24.89 8.09 -32.51
N ARG A 671 -23.85 8.90 -32.70
CA ARG A 671 -23.29 9.88 -31.76
C ARG A 671 -22.75 11.08 -32.55
N PRO A 672 -22.70 12.29 -31.95
CA PRO A 672 -22.10 13.46 -32.60
C PRO A 672 -20.70 13.16 -33.14
N TYR A 673 -20.37 13.65 -34.33
CA TYR A 673 -19.10 13.28 -34.95
C TYR A 673 -17.87 13.88 -34.26
N GLY A 674 -18.04 14.94 -33.47
CA GLY A 674 -17.01 15.44 -32.56
C GLY A 674 -16.56 14.44 -31.49
N GLU A 675 -17.36 13.42 -31.22
CA GLU A 675 -17.04 12.35 -30.26
C GLU A 675 -16.28 11.18 -30.90
N VAL A 676 -16.02 11.21 -32.22
CA VAL A 676 -15.28 10.15 -32.91
C VAL A 676 -13.82 10.14 -32.43
N TYR A 677 -13.33 8.95 -32.08
CA TYR A 677 -11.97 8.72 -31.64
C TYR A 677 -11.10 8.33 -32.84
N TYR A 678 -10.08 9.14 -33.08
CA TYR A 678 -9.05 8.94 -34.07
C TYR A 678 -7.76 8.53 -33.37
N THR A 679 -7.01 7.61 -33.97
CA THR A 679 -5.72 7.18 -33.44
C THR A 679 -4.86 6.58 -34.54
N THR A 680 -3.57 6.44 -34.30
CA THR A 680 -2.67 5.74 -35.24
C THR A 680 -2.91 4.23 -35.17
N PRO A 681 -2.73 3.50 -36.28
CA PRO A 681 -2.83 2.04 -36.27
C PRO A 681 -1.98 1.38 -35.17
N GLY A 682 -0.76 1.87 -34.95
CA GLY A 682 0.13 1.37 -33.90
C GLY A 682 -0.46 1.45 -32.49
N SER A 683 -1.04 2.62 -32.14
CA SER A 683 -1.70 2.80 -30.85
C SER A 683 -2.92 1.88 -30.71
N TRP A 684 -3.71 1.74 -31.77
CA TRP A 684 -4.86 0.84 -31.78
C TRP A 684 -4.45 -0.63 -31.56
N TYR A 685 -3.47 -1.13 -32.30
CA TYR A 685 -3.01 -2.51 -32.17
C TYR A 685 -2.41 -2.79 -30.78
N PHE A 686 -1.57 -1.88 -30.28
CA PHE A 686 -0.97 -2.04 -28.96
C PHE A 686 -2.04 -2.07 -27.87
N ARG A 687 -2.96 -1.10 -27.86
CA ARG A 687 -4.02 -0.98 -26.84
C ARG A 687 -4.98 -2.17 -26.86
N THR A 688 -5.28 -2.72 -28.03
CA THR A 688 -6.23 -3.84 -28.15
C THR A 688 -5.61 -5.19 -27.79
N SER A 689 -4.30 -5.39 -27.98
CA SER A 689 -3.69 -6.74 -27.87
C SER A 689 -2.45 -6.85 -27.00
N CYS A 690 -1.65 -5.80 -26.85
CA CYS A 690 -0.41 -5.86 -26.08
C CYS A 690 -0.55 -5.25 -24.68
N MET A 691 -1.35 -4.18 -24.55
CA MET A 691 -1.47 -3.36 -23.35
C MET A 691 -1.89 -4.14 -22.11
N LYS A 692 -2.71 -5.20 -22.26
CA LYS A 692 -3.12 -6.02 -21.11
C LYS A 692 -1.93 -6.66 -20.40
N CYS A 693 -0.95 -7.14 -21.16
CA CYS A 693 0.27 -7.74 -20.61
C CYS A 693 1.32 -6.67 -20.30
N HIS A 694 1.55 -5.73 -21.22
CA HIS A 694 2.66 -4.77 -21.11
C HIS A 694 2.33 -3.51 -20.32
N GLY A 695 1.07 -3.29 -19.94
CA GLY A 695 0.60 -2.06 -19.31
C GLY A 695 0.38 -0.92 -20.31
N ALA A 696 -0.32 0.12 -19.87
CA ALA A 696 -0.56 1.33 -20.69
C ALA A 696 0.75 2.07 -21.03
N ASN A 697 1.77 1.95 -20.17
CA ASN A 697 3.09 2.53 -20.36
C ASN A 697 4.07 1.61 -21.10
N ALA A 698 3.66 0.41 -21.49
CA ALA A 698 4.53 -0.60 -22.11
C ALA A 698 5.77 -0.99 -21.26
N ASP A 699 5.68 -0.84 -19.94
CA ASP A 699 6.74 -1.11 -18.95
C ASP A 699 6.71 -2.56 -18.40
N GLY A 700 5.78 -3.38 -18.88
CA GLY A 700 5.62 -4.75 -18.38
C GLY A 700 5.04 -4.82 -16.96
N ASN A 701 4.44 -3.72 -16.48
CA ASN A 701 3.94 -3.56 -15.13
C ASN A 701 2.41 -3.41 -15.09
N SER A 702 1.69 -4.40 -15.63
CA SER A 702 0.23 -4.50 -15.49
C SER A 702 -0.19 -5.50 -14.40
N SER A 703 -1.45 -5.47 -13.96
CA SER A 703 -1.94 -6.50 -13.02
C SER A 703 -1.93 -7.90 -13.64
N LEU A 704 -2.11 -8.04 -14.95
CA LEU A 704 -1.91 -9.32 -15.63
C LEU A 704 -0.44 -9.73 -15.64
N ALA A 705 0.52 -8.82 -15.84
CA ALA A 705 1.95 -9.13 -15.74
C ALA A 705 2.33 -9.63 -14.34
N ARG A 706 1.77 -9.01 -13.30
CA ARG A 706 1.89 -9.46 -11.90
C ARG A 706 1.30 -10.83 -11.68
N GLY A 707 0.12 -11.08 -12.24
CA GLY A 707 -0.51 -12.40 -12.28
C GLY A 707 0.40 -13.44 -12.92
N ILE A 708 0.90 -13.18 -14.14
CA ILE A 708 1.79 -14.08 -14.89
C ILE A 708 3.07 -14.38 -14.11
N LEU A 709 3.73 -13.38 -13.52
CA LEU A 709 4.93 -13.57 -12.70
C LEU A 709 4.62 -14.49 -11.52
N GLN A 710 3.53 -14.21 -10.82
CA GLN A 710 3.14 -14.93 -9.61
C GLN A 710 2.64 -16.36 -9.90
N TRP A 711 1.99 -16.58 -11.05
CA TRP A 711 1.44 -17.87 -11.48
C TRP A 711 2.50 -18.78 -12.13
N SER A 712 3.56 -18.20 -12.69
CA SER A 712 4.68 -18.93 -13.29
C SER A 712 5.82 -19.25 -12.31
N GLY A 713 5.75 -18.75 -11.09
CA GLY A 713 6.71 -19.04 -10.02
C GLY A 713 7.88 -18.08 -10.02
N GLY A 714 7.68 -16.87 -10.55
CA GLY A 714 8.74 -15.93 -10.84
C GLY A 714 9.48 -16.22 -12.15
N LYS A 715 9.13 -17.29 -12.88
CA LYS A 715 9.86 -17.73 -14.08
C LYS A 715 9.55 -16.89 -15.32
N VAL A 716 8.35 -16.32 -15.41
CA VAL A 716 7.91 -15.54 -16.57
C VAL A 716 7.68 -14.10 -16.17
N ARG A 717 8.52 -13.21 -16.69
CA ARG A 717 8.34 -11.75 -16.60
C ARG A 717 7.93 -11.21 -17.95
N VAL A 718 6.89 -10.37 -17.99
CA VAL A 718 6.51 -9.64 -19.20
C VAL A 718 7.63 -8.65 -19.57
N ALA A 719 7.83 -8.38 -20.86
CA ALA A 719 8.89 -7.47 -21.28
C ALA A 719 8.53 -6.02 -20.95
N ASP A 720 9.47 -5.32 -20.33
CA ASP A 720 9.53 -3.87 -20.31
C ASP A 720 10.03 -3.43 -21.69
N LEU A 721 9.10 -2.94 -22.52
CA LEU A 721 9.42 -2.48 -23.87
C LEU A 721 9.97 -1.05 -23.80
N LEU A 722 9.36 -0.20 -22.97
CA LEU A 722 9.66 1.23 -22.91
C LEU A 722 11.06 1.51 -22.38
N HIS A 723 11.43 0.98 -21.21
CA HIS A 723 12.75 1.20 -20.61
C HIS A 723 13.75 0.09 -20.99
N GLY A 724 13.25 -1.04 -21.50
CA GLY A 724 14.08 -2.10 -22.08
C GLY A 724 14.49 -1.77 -23.51
N MET A 725 13.81 -2.38 -24.48
CA MET A 725 14.19 -2.31 -25.90
C MET A 725 14.28 -0.88 -26.45
N PHE A 726 13.35 -0.01 -26.06
CA PHE A 726 13.31 1.40 -26.47
C PHE A 726 13.95 2.35 -25.44
N GLY A 727 14.52 1.81 -24.36
CA GLY A 727 15.15 2.57 -23.29
C GLY A 727 16.32 3.42 -23.79
N ASN A 728 16.77 4.32 -22.92
CA ASN A 728 17.86 5.25 -23.22
C ASN A 728 17.62 6.04 -24.53
N LYS A 729 16.41 6.62 -24.67
CA LYS A 729 15.97 7.39 -25.85
C LYS A 729 16.14 6.63 -27.18
N GLY A 730 15.95 5.32 -27.16
CA GLY A 730 16.09 4.44 -28.32
C GLY A 730 17.52 4.03 -28.66
N GLU A 731 18.54 4.39 -27.87
CA GLU A 731 19.92 3.94 -28.11
C GLU A 731 20.05 2.41 -28.08
N ASN A 732 19.24 1.74 -27.26
CA ASN A 732 19.19 0.28 -27.15
C ASN A 732 18.83 -0.40 -28.49
N LEU A 733 18.19 0.32 -29.42
CA LEU A 733 17.87 -0.20 -30.75
C LEU A 733 19.13 -0.52 -31.58
N LYS A 734 20.27 0.12 -31.30
CA LYS A 734 21.56 -0.17 -31.98
C LYS A 734 22.05 -1.59 -31.75
N THR A 735 21.55 -2.26 -30.70
CA THR A 735 21.82 -3.68 -30.42
C THR A 735 21.33 -4.60 -31.54
N PHE A 736 20.44 -4.09 -32.40
CA PHE A 736 19.88 -4.82 -33.53
C PHE A 736 20.51 -4.42 -34.88
N ASP A 737 21.61 -3.67 -34.88
CA ASP A 737 22.37 -3.36 -36.10
C ASP A 737 23.16 -4.59 -36.56
N ALA A 738 22.85 -5.10 -37.75
CA ALA A 738 23.58 -6.17 -38.42
C ALA A 738 23.51 -6.00 -39.93
N ASP A 739 24.52 -6.44 -40.67
CA ASP A 739 24.53 -6.42 -42.14
C ASP A 739 24.20 -5.04 -42.76
N GLY A 740 24.58 -3.96 -42.07
CA GLY A 740 24.31 -2.57 -42.48
C GLY A 740 22.85 -2.12 -42.33
N LYS A 741 22.01 -2.87 -41.62
CA LYS A 741 20.60 -2.55 -41.35
C LYS A 741 20.27 -2.68 -39.87
N ASN A 742 19.28 -1.93 -39.41
CA ASN A 742 18.71 -2.10 -38.07
C ASN A 742 17.52 -3.06 -38.12
N TYR A 743 17.63 -4.20 -37.46
CA TYR A 743 16.60 -5.25 -37.45
C TYR A 743 15.64 -5.16 -36.26
N ALA A 744 15.59 -4.05 -35.53
CA ALA A 744 14.76 -3.94 -34.33
C ALA A 744 13.25 -4.14 -34.58
N PRO A 745 12.64 -3.57 -35.65
CA PRO A 745 11.24 -3.83 -35.98
C PRO A 745 10.97 -5.31 -36.28
N GLN A 746 11.85 -5.94 -37.07
CA GLN A 746 11.77 -7.36 -37.44
C GLN A 746 11.91 -8.24 -36.20
N TYR A 747 12.83 -7.91 -35.29
CA TYR A 747 13.01 -8.62 -34.03
C TYR A 747 11.75 -8.57 -33.16
N LEU A 748 11.15 -7.39 -32.96
CA LEU A 748 9.92 -7.26 -32.17
C LEU A 748 8.78 -8.09 -32.78
N PHE A 749 8.61 -7.99 -34.10
CA PHE A 749 7.63 -8.75 -34.86
C PHE A 749 7.85 -10.26 -34.71
N TRP A 750 9.06 -10.75 -34.98
CA TRP A 750 9.45 -12.15 -34.85
C TRP A 750 9.20 -12.68 -33.43
N MET A 751 9.62 -11.95 -32.40
CA MET A 751 9.40 -12.34 -31.01
C MET A 751 7.92 -12.48 -30.65
N ALA A 752 7.05 -11.66 -31.23
CA ALA A 752 5.61 -11.68 -31.00
C ALA A 752 4.84 -12.67 -31.90
N MET A 753 5.51 -13.31 -32.87
CA MET A 753 4.95 -14.31 -33.78
C MET A 753 5.41 -15.73 -33.45
N GLU A 754 6.72 -15.95 -33.34
CA GLU A 754 7.31 -17.29 -33.17
C GLU A 754 8.62 -17.32 -32.38
N GLY A 755 9.34 -16.20 -32.26
CA GLY A 755 10.65 -16.13 -31.61
C GLY A 755 10.61 -16.32 -30.09
N THR A 756 9.44 -16.12 -29.46
CA THR A 756 9.25 -16.37 -28.02
C THR A 756 9.24 -17.87 -27.71
N ARG A 757 10.10 -18.28 -26.78
CA ARG A 757 10.19 -19.67 -26.28
C ARG A 757 9.54 -19.86 -24.91
N VAL A 758 8.76 -18.88 -24.45
CA VAL A 758 8.10 -18.94 -23.15
C VAL A 758 7.03 -20.02 -23.15
N GLN A 759 7.14 -20.97 -22.22
CA GLN A 759 6.12 -21.98 -21.96
C GLN A 759 5.34 -21.59 -20.71
N PHE A 760 4.02 -21.43 -20.86
CA PHE A 760 3.14 -21.15 -19.72
C PHE A 760 2.63 -22.45 -19.10
N PRO A 761 2.33 -22.44 -17.79
CA PRO A 761 1.58 -23.54 -17.18
C PRO A 761 0.24 -23.76 -17.92
N PRO A 762 -0.25 -25.01 -18.06
CA PRO A 762 -1.47 -25.34 -18.83
C PRO A 762 -2.68 -24.47 -18.49
N GLU A 763 -2.84 -24.13 -17.21
CA GLU A 763 -3.94 -23.35 -16.66
C GLU A 763 -3.86 -21.87 -17.04
N LEU A 764 -2.66 -21.36 -17.32
CA LEU A 764 -2.45 -20.02 -17.87
C LEU A 764 -2.51 -20.02 -19.40
N SER A 765 -2.07 -21.10 -20.04
CA SER A 765 -2.15 -21.27 -21.50
C SER A 765 -3.59 -21.20 -22.01
N SER A 766 -4.56 -21.76 -21.27
CA SER A 766 -5.99 -21.66 -21.61
C SER A 766 -6.51 -20.23 -21.59
N PHE A 767 -6.03 -19.40 -20.65
CA PHE A 767 -6.36 -17.98 -20.55
C PHE A 767 -5.79 -17.15 -21.71
N LEU A 768 -4.59 -17.49 -22.17
CA LEU A 768 -3.90 -16.78 -23.25
C LEU A 768 -4.43 -17.14 -24.66
N GLY A 769 -5.31 -18.13 -24.75
CA GLY A 769 -5.91 -18.59 -26.00
C GLY A 769 -4.94 -19.39 -26.87
N LYS A 770 -5.36 -19.69 -28.11
CA LYS A 770 -4.64 -20.61 -29.01
C LYS A 770 -3.19 -20.20 -29.36
N HIS A 771 -2.86 -18.92 -29.17
CA HIS A 771 -1.56 -18.35 -29.57
C HIS A 771 -0.60 -18.10 -28.38
N GLY A 772 -1.01 -18.33 -27.13
CA GLY A 772 -0.09 -18.28 -25.98
C GLY A 772 0.65 -16.94 -25.80
N ALA A 773 1.98 -16.91 -26.00
CA ALA A 773 2.78 -15.66 -25.95
C ALA A 773 2.84 -14.91 -27.29
N GLN A 774 2.35 -15.52 -28.37
CA GLN A 774 2.54 -15.06 -29.75
C GLN A 774 1.35 -14.19 -30.20
N MET A 775 1.17 -13.05 -29.53
CA MET A 775 -0.04 -12.22 -29.69
C MET A 775 -0.24 -11.66 -31.11
N LEU A 776 0.80 -11.52 -31.92
CA LEU A 776 0.64 -11.06 -33.30
C LEU A 776 -0.02 -12.10 -34.21
N ASN A 777 -0.04 -13.39 -33.83
CA ASN A 777 -0.83 -14.38 -34.56
C ASN A 777 -2.35 -14.10 -34.45
N GLN A 778 -2.82 -13.42 -33.40
CA GLN A 778 -4.21 -12.94 -33.34
C GLN A 778 -4.48 -11.86 -34.40
N MET A 779 -3.49 -11.01 -34.67
CA MET A 779 -3.57 -9.98 -35.71
C MET A 779 -3.46 -10.58 -37.11
N ARG A 780 -2.62 -11.60 -37.28
CA ARG A 780 -2.55 -12.40 -38.52
C ARG A 780 -3.92 -12.99 -38.87
N ASP A 781 -4.61 -13.61 -37.90
CA ASP A 781 -5.97 -14.12 -38.10
C ASP A 781 -6.97 -13.01 -38.51
N LYS A 782 -6.82 -11.80 -37.94
CA LYS A 782 -7.67 -10.65 -38.27
C LYS A 782 -7.41 -10.11 -39.68
N CYS A 783 -6.16 -10.13 -40.16
CA CYS A 783 -5.84 -9.85 -41.56
C CYS A 783 -6.42 -10.93 -42.49
N LEU A 784 -6.32 -12.22 -42.13
CA LEU A 784 -6.92 -13.31 -42.93
C LEU A 784 -8.44 -13.14 -43.09
N ASN A 785 -9.13 -12.67 -42.05
CA ASN A 785 -10.57 -12.38 -42.11
C ASN A 785 -10.93 -11.23 -43.08
N GLN A 786 -9.96 -10.43 -43.54
CA GLN A 786 -10.22 -9.40 -44.56
C GLN A 786 -10.43 -9.99 -45.96
N ILE A 787 -9.86 -11.17 -46.21
CA ILE A 787 -9.87 -11.85 -47.52
C ILE A 787 -10.66 -13.16 -47.53
N SER A 788 -10.88 -13.80 -46.37
CA SER A 788 -11.67 -15.03 -46.28
C SER A 788 -13.16 -14.80 -46.53
N THR A 789 -13.82 -15.74 -47.22
CA THR A 789 -15.25 -15.69 -47.53
C THR A 789 -16.15 -16.27 -46.43
N ASN A 790 -15.61 -17.05 -45.49
CA ASN A 790 -16.37 -17.68 -44.40
C ASN A 790 -16.44 -16.82 -43.11
N LYS A 791 -15.45 -15.96 -42.88
CA LYS A 791 -15.40 -15.01 -41.74
C LYS A 791 -15.02 -13.61 -42.18
N THR A 792 -15.76 -13.08 -43.15
CA THR A 792 -15.50 -11.75 -43.71
C THR A 792 -15.60 -10.67 -42.65
N SER A 793 -14.57 -9.83 -42.54
CA SER A 793 -14.63 -8.60 -41.75
C SER A 793 -15.68 -7.66 -42.35
N SER A 794 -16.60 -7.17 -41.52
CA SER A 794 -17.69 -6.30 -41.96
C SER A 794 -17.36 -4.82 -41.72
N PRO A 795 -17.62 -3.92 -42.69
CA PRO A 795 -17.45 -2.46 -42.53
C PRO A 795 -18.29 -1.83 -41.41
N ILE A 796 -19.24 -2.58 -40.83
CA ILE A 796 -20.03 -2.15 -39.65
C ILE A 796 -19.26 -2.29 -38.33
N PHE A 797 -18.08 -2.90 -38.35
CA PHE A 797 -17.20 -3.00 -37.18
C PHE A 797 -16.14 -1.90 -37.20
N MET A 798 -15.82 -1.38 -36.01
CA MET A 798 -14.90 -0.25 -35.84
C MET A 798 -13.46 -0.60 -36.23
N ASP A 799 -13.07 -1.87 -36.13
CA ASP A 799 -11.71 -2.34 -36.43
C ASP A 799 -11.46 -2.56 -37.93
N HIS A 800 -12.52 -2.62 -38.76
CA HIS A 800 -12.41 -2.88 -40.19
C HIS A 800 -11.43 -1.93 -40.89
N GLU A 801 -11.56 -0.63 -40.65
CA GLU A 801 -10.77 0.42 -41.32
C GLU A 801 -9.27 0.30 -41.07
N VAL A 802 -8.89 -0.06 -39.84
CA VAL A 802 -7.48 -0.11 -39.47
C VAL A 802 -6.80 -1.32 -40.12
N PHE A 803 -7.49 -2.46 -40.18
CA PHE A 803 -6.97 -3.66 -40.85
C PHE A 803 -7.02 -3.56 -42.37
N SER A 804 -8.10 -3.04 -42.95
CA SER A 804 -8.21 -2.86 -44.40
C SER A 804 -7.15 -1.91 -44.94
N LYS A 805 -6.72 -0.94 -44.12
CA LYS A 805 -5.61 -0.06 -44.45
C LYS A 805 -4.27 -0.77 -44.31
N ILE A 806 -3.95 -1.32 -43.13
CA ILE A 806 -2.59 -1.79 -42.83
C ILE A 806 -2.25 -3.14 -43.47
N CYS A 807 -3.18 -4.10 -43.53
CA CYS A 807 -2.87 -5.44 -44.07
C CYS A 807 -2.54 -5.41 -45.57
N PHE A 808 -3.04 -4.40 -46.31
CA PHE A 808 -2.95 -4.31 -47.76
C PHE A 808 -1.89 -3.31 -48.28
N VAL A 809 -1.26 -2.51 -47.41
CA VAL A 809 -0.21 -1.58 -47.85
C VAL A 809 1.01 -2.34 -48.35
N ASN A 810 1.46 -2.03 -49.56
CA ASN A 810 2.59 -2.69 -50.22
C ASN A 810 2.49 -4.21 -50.18
N ASN A 811 1.28 -4.69 -50.44
CA ASN A 811 0.86 -6.07 -50.44
C ASN A 811 -0.21 -6.29 -51.53
N LEU A 812 -0.57 -7.55 -51.82
CA LEU A 812 -1.64 -7.87 -52.78
C LEU A 812 -2.98 -7.26 -52.31
N GLN A 813 -3.74 -6.72 -53.27
CA GLN A 813 -5.07 -6.14 -53.00
C GLN A 813 -6.12 -7.23 -52.82
N LYS A 814 -7.27 -6.87 -52.23
CA LYS A 814 -8.31 -7.83 -51.81
C LYS A 814 -8.88 -8.67 -52.95
N ASP A 815 -8.91 -8.14 -54.16
CA ASP A 815 -9.43 -8.76 -55.38
C ASP A 815 -8.36 -9.48 -56.21
N ASP A 816 -7.12 -9.55 -55.73
CA ASP A 816 -6.03 -10.23 -56.44
C ASP A 816 -6.33 -11.75 -56.58
N PRO A 817 -6.18 -12.35 -57.78
CA PRO A 817 -6.40 -13.78 -57.98
C PRO A 817 -5.54 -14.68 -57.08
N GLY A 818 -4.36 -14.20 -56.67
CA GLY A 818 -3.49 -14.89 -55.72
C GLY A 818 -4.05 -15.00 -54.30
N LEU A 819 -5.09 -14.24 -53.95
CA LEU A 819 -5.80 -14.31 -52.67
C LEU A 819 -7.18 -14.98 -52.79
N ALA A 820 -7.50 -15.58 -53.95
CA ALA A 820 -8.79 -16.17 -54.19
C ALA A 820 -9.03 -17.43 -53.33
N PHE A 821 -10.28 -17.61 -52.91
CA PHE A 821 -10.75 -18.77 -52.15
C PHE A 821 -11.76 -19.57 -52.97
N ASP A 822 -11.70 -20.90 -52.84
CA ASP A 822 -12.74 -21.80 -53.34
C ASP A 822 -14.07 -21.47 -52.64
N PRO A 823 -15.14 -21.15 -53.37
CA PRO A 823 -16.41 -20.73 -52.77
C PRO A 823 -17.14 -21.86 -52.03
N ASN A 824 -16.84 -23.13 -52.32
CA ASN A 824 -17.47 -24.29 -51.70
C ASN A 824 -16.68 -24.78 -50.49
N THR A 825 -15.35 -24.78 -50.58
CA THR A 825 -14.49 -25.32 -49.50
C THR A 825 -13.91 -24.24 -48.60
N ASN A 826 -13.95 -22.96 -49.02
CA ASN A 826 -13.30 -21.82 -48.39
C ASN A 826 -11.82 -22.08 -48.09
N LYS A 827 -11.15 -22.85 -48.96
CA LYS A 827 -9.69 -23.00 -48.95
C LYS A 827 -9.10 -22.03 -49.97
N ALA A 828 -7.93 -21.47 -49.65
CA ALA A 828 -7.19 -20.63 -50.58
C ALA A 828 -6.84 -21.44 -51.84
N LEU A 829 -7.04 -20.86 -53.02
CA LEU A 829 -6.64 -21.46 -54.30
C LEU A 829 -5.12 -21.43 -54.48
N HIS A 830 -4.47 -20.42 -53.89
CA HIS A 830 -3.01 -20.23 -53.85
C HIS A 830 -2.52 -20.09 -52.39
N PRO A 831 -2.46 -21.19 -51.61
CA PRO A 831 -2.08 -21.14 -50.21
C PRO A 831 -0.73 -20.45 -49.95
N GLU A 832 0.24 -20.67 -50.83
CA GLU A 832 1.58 -20.07 -50.76
C GLU A 832 1.55 -18.53 -50.85
N LYS A 833 0.71 -17.98 -51.74
CA LYS A 833 0.55 -16.53 -51.89
C LYS A 833 -0.21 -15.91 -50.71
N VAL A 834 -1.17 -16.64 -50.15
CA VAL A 834 -1.88 -16.19 -48.94
C VAL A 834 -0.92 -16.15 -47.75
N GLU A 835 -0.04 -17.14 -47.58
CA GLU A 835 0.96 -17.12 -46.50
C GLU A 835 1.98 -15.98 -46.67
N GLU A 836 2.50 -15.75 -47.88
CA GLU A 836 3.38 -14.60 -48.17
C GLU A 836 2.69 -13.27 -47.86
N TRP A 837 1.42 -13.13 -48.27
CA TRP A 837 0.60 -11.97 -47.98
C TRP A 837 0.40 -11.77 -46.48
N LEU A 838 0.14 -12.86 -45.74
CA LEU A 838 -0.05 -12.80 -44.28
C LEU A 838 1.24 -12.45 -43.54
N ASP A 839 2.40 -12.92 -43.99
CA ASP A 839 3.70 -12.54 -43.43
C ASP A 839 3.93 -11.03 -43.58
N ARG A 840 3.70 -10.49 -44.78
CA ARG A 840 3.80 -9.06 -45.06
C ARG A 840 2.78 -8.25 -44.25
N ALA A 841 1.52 -8.68 -44.21
CA ALA A 841 0.46 -8.01 -43.46
C ALA A 841 0.76 -7.98 -41.96
N SER A 842 1.27 -9.08 -41.41
CA SER A 842 1.64 -9.18 -40.00
C SER A 842 2.86 -8.31 -39.67
N PHE A 843 3.83 -8.21 -40.60
CA PHE A 843 4.95 -7.27 -40.48
C PHE A 843 4.50 -5.81 -40.52
N ASN A 844 3.52 -5.46 -41.36
CA ASN A 844 2.95 -4.11 -41.41
C ASN A 844 2.32 -3.74 -40.05
N VAL A 845 1.55 -4.67 -39.45
CA VAL A 845 0.97 -4.51 -38.10
C VAL A 845 2.06 -4.40 -37.04
N GLY A 846 3.06 -5.28 -37.06
CA GLY A 846 4.18 -5.26 -36.12
C GLY A 846 5.00 -3.97 -36.20
N SER A 847 5.23 -3.47 -37.41
CA SER A 847 5.88 -2.18 -37.66
C SER A 847 5.07 -1.02 -37.09
N ALA A 848 3.74 -1.02 -37.27
CA ALA A 848 2.88 0.01 -36.69
C ALA A 848 3.03 0.07 -35.15
N ILE A 849 3.04 -1.09 -34.48
CA ILE A 849 3.25 -1.17 -33.02
C ILE A 849 4.66 -0.70 -32.64
N PHE A 850 5.68 -1.12 -33.39
CA PHE A 850 7.08 -0.73 -33.13
C PHE A 850 7.24 0.79 -33.12
N TYR A 851 6.73 1.47 -34.15
CA TYR A 851 6.87 2.93 -34.25
C TYR A 851 6.03 3.67 -33.21
N TYR A 852 4.85 3.15 -32.86
CA TYR A 852 4.08 3.66 -31.72
C TYR A 852 4.88 3.59 -30.40
N LEU A 853 5.53 2.46 -30.11
CA LEU A 853 6.36 2.30 -28.92
C LEU A 853 7.61 3.19 -28.95
N LYS A 854 8.19 3.38 -30.13
CA LYS A 854 9.29 4.32 -30.36
C LYS A 854 8.87 5.74 -30.02
N ASP A 855 7.72 6.19 -30.52
CA ASP A 855 7.18 7.53 -30.25
C ASP A 855 6.91 7.72 -28.75
N MET A 856 6.31 6.71 -28.09
CA MET A 856 6.14 6.71 -26.63
C MET A 856 7.46 6.88 -25.88
N SER A 857 8.52 6.17 -26.29
CA SER A 857 9.85 6.27 -25.66
C SER A 857 10.50 7.65 -25.83
N MET A 858 10.06 8.42 -26.82
CA MET A 858 10.48 9.80 -27.06
C MET A 858 9.59 10.83 -26.35
N GLY A 859 8.61 10.38 -25.56
CA GLY A 859 7.68 11.23 -24.82
C GLY A 859 6.49 11.73 -25.64
N VAL A 860 6.24 11.15 -26.82
CA VAL A 860 5.04 11.47 -27.61
C VAL A 860 3.82 10.86 -26.94
N ASN A 861 2.83 11.69 -26.63
CA ASN A 861 1.59 11.27 -25.99
C ASN A 861 0.55 10.86 -27.03
N HIS A 862 0.04 9.64 -26.90
CA HIS A 862 -1.07 9.10 -27.69
C HIS A 862 -2.23 8.74 -26.76
N PRO A 863 -3.11 9.70 -26.41
CA PRO A 863 -4.17 9.49 -25.44
C PRO A 863 -5.14 8.39 -25.91
N GLY A 864 -5.47 7.46 -25.03
CA GLY A 864 -6.48 6.43 -25.29
C GLY A 864 -7.87 7.04 -25.35
N ASN A 865 -8.84 6.32 -25.91
CA ASN A 865 -10.22 6.80 -26.02
C ASN A 865 -10.90 7.06 -24.66
N ASP A 866 -10.29 6.61 -23.57
CA ASP A 866 -10.68 6.85 -22.20
C ASP A 866 -10.03 8.09 -21.57
N GLN A 867 -9.18 8.83 -22.29
CA GLN A 867 -8.43 9.99 -21.80
C GLN A 867 -8.87 11.29 -22.51
N CYS A 868 -10.17 11.46 -22.74
CA CYS A 868 -10.70 12.61 -23.48
C CYS A 868 -10.30 13.96 -22.86
N GLU A 869 -10.11 14.02 -21.54
CA GLU A 869 -9.73 15.22 -20.79
C GLU A 869 -8.36 15.77 -21.18
N VAL A 870 -7.51 14.95 -21.79
CA VAL A 870 -6.18 15.36 -22.25
C VAL A 870 -6.29 16.30 -23.47
N LEU A 871 -7.25 16.05 -24.36
CA LEU A 871 -7.43 16.82 -25.60
C LEU A 871 -8.64 17.76 -25.55
N TYR A 872 -9.65 17.40 -24.77
CA TYR A 872 -10.96 18.06 -24.71
C TYR A 872 -11.39 18.35 -23.27
N PRO A 873 -10.55 19.00 -22.43
CA PRO A 873 -10.96 19.34 -21.08
C PRO A 873 -12.12 20.34 -21.13
N LYS A 874 -13.16 20.08 -20.35
CA LYS A 874 -14.24 21.03 -20.14
C LYS A 874 -13.67 22.27 -19.44
N LYS A 875 -13.88 23.45 -20.01
CA LYS A 875 -13.44 24.69 -19.37
C LYS A 875 -14.27 24.89 -18.10
N GLU A 876 -13.62 24.96 -16.94
CA GLU A 876 -14.29 25.45 -15.74
C GLU A 876 -14.65 26.93 -15.98
N ASN A 877 -15.91 27.30 -15.72
CA ASN A 877 -16.28 28.70 -15.71
C ASN A 877 -15.47 29.38 -14.59
N PRO A 878 -14.73 30.47 -14.90
CA PRO A 878 -13.92 31.16 -13.90
C PRO A 878 -14.74 31.72 -12.73
#